data_AF-A0A1Z9QJE6-F1
#
_entry.id   AF-A0A1Z9QJE6-F1
#
_cell.length_a   1.000
_cell.length_b   1.000
_cell.length_c   1.000
_cell.angle_alpha   90.00
_cell.angle_beta   90.00
_cell.angle_gamma   90.00
#
_symmetry.space_group_name_H-M   'P 1'
#
loop_
_entity.id
_entity.type
_entity.pdbx_description
1 polymer ?
#
loop_
_entity_poly.entity_id
_entity_poly.type
_entity_poly.pdbx_seq_one_letter_code
_entity_poly.pdbx_strand_id
1 'polypeptide(L)'
;MMNVFGELHLLRGILMTWIGVFLMLQSPAGGASVEQIGEGSRHPMRGKEIDWIDGDYVLRNDQVVAVIARPNADRHANMTVRSVGACIIDFTRLDAESDQLSCYYPLAGRYQFFDNGLVETGDLDGGGVFWRCRSTAATARNETVATIEYQLRDGDPYLTVIKTVTGEDVSKVTAADSVRVDTTFVVGTLAETTTGYCEDEHFRQTYGFEATLGTKTPLWSASGRNRQLKYGADAAERSENRVQWITRIYAASSPLDLWGLTSGAKAQRFSVSGAVGEHPRIKLSVIAGSIGSLELPCEWRSAADGKSVVHLPPGQYRVRGEAIGHLPVEADIKVTSESSEFALKLGAATTVQVTVVSEDGQPIPCKASFYGAKDEDGNMTPDPVFGIESQSGAVGNCVYCADGQFVRSLPPGTYDLLLSRGPEYDAVFEKIQIAQGQQRTVRATLKRVVDTTGWVSAELHSHSSPSGDNTSDQLGRVENLVCEQIDFAPCTEHQRIESYDDQLEKLGAQAFMATCTGMELTGSPLPLNHQNAFPLKWKPYSQDGGGPKTSSNPVTQIARLAMWDDNSDKLVQTNHPNVRQLVEDRDLDGNPDGGFAKMLDFMDVMEVHPPENIFMTSEEVKAMKRPGTQRILPWMELLKSGRRIPGVVNTDAHYNWNGSGWLRNWVRSSTDEPAKIRTAEMVDRLEKGQVIMSTGPFMTVQLHHPGLEAPAAIGDSVTVDGAGAKVAIKVQCANWMDVNRVEVFVNGEMQPELSRTRKTHPQDFGNGVVKFDQHLGVTLPGESFVIVAAIGERMELGRVMGKRYGRRPPVVVSNPIFVTTNLK
;
A
#
# COMPACT_ATOMS: atom_id res chain seq x y z
N MET A 1 18.81 -51.96 -46.61
CA MET A 1 17.64 -51.52 -45.82
C MET A 1 18.08 -51.47 -44.37
N MET A 2 18.35 -50.27 -43.88
CA MET A 2 19.05 -50.01 -42.63
C MET A 2 18.05 -49.36 -41.66
N ASN A 3 17.93 -49.95 -40.47
CA ASN A 3 17.21 -49.40 -39.32
C ASN A 3 18.10 -48.36 -38.63
N VAL A 4 17.54 -47.17 -38.37
CA VAL A 4 18.02 -46.24 -37.34
C VAL A 4 16.79 -45.69 -36.61
N PHE A 5 16.88 -45.71 -35.28
CA PHE A 5 15.94 -45.19 -34.31
C PHE A 5 15.81 -43.66 -34.39
N GLY A 6 14.59 -43.13 -34.18
CA GLY A 6 14.32 -41.72 -33.97
C GLY A 6 12.91 -41.49 -33.44
N GLU A 7 12.84 -40.98 -32.20
CA GLU A 7 11.82 -40.11 -31.61
C GLU A 7 10.36 -40.58 -31.46
N LEU A 8 9.95 -40.92 -30.22
CA LEU A 8 8.68 -40.47 -29.62
C LEU A 8 8.65 -40.73 -28.09
N HIS A 9 8.85 -39.69 -27.29
CA HIS A 9 8.53 -39.64 -25.86
C HIS A 9 8.24 -38.16 -25.53
N LEU A 10 7.27 -37.75 -24.73
CA LEU A 10 6.11 -38.38 -24.11
C LEU A 10 5.28 -37.18 -23.62
N LEU A 11 4.05 -37.00 -24.08
CA LEU A 11 3.09 -36.05 -23.49
C LEU A 11 2.80 -36.47 -22.04
N ARG A 12 3.29 -35.70 -21.05
CA ARG A 12 2.78 -35.72 -19.68
C ARG A 12 2.93 -34.33 -19.06
N GLY A 13 1.79 -33.74 -18.67
CA GLY A 13 1.76 -32.48 -17.94
C GLY A 13 0.49 -31.65 -18.11
N ILE A 14 -0.68 -32.27 -18.29
CA ILE A 14 -1.95 -31.57 -18.00
C ILE A 14 -2.10 -31.64 -16.47
N LEU A 15 -1.58 -30.64 -15.78
CA LEU A 15 -1.87 -30.42 -14.36
C LEU A 15 -2.93 -29.33 -14.30
N MET A 16 -4.09 -29.69 -13.74
CA MET A 16 -5.25 -28.84 -13.52
C MET A 16 -4.86 -27.56 -12.76
N THR A 17 -4.71 -26.46 -13.48
CA THR A 17 -4.86 -25.13 -12.92
C THR A 17 -6.34 -24.96 -12.59
N TRP A 18 -6.72 -25.00 -11.31
CA TRP A 18 -7.98 -24.44 -10.85
C TRP A 18 -7.88 -22.92 -10.98
N ILE A 19 -7.93 -22.41 -12.22
CA ILE A 19 -8.35 -21.04 -12.43
C ILE A 19 -9.82 -21.07 -12.05
N GLY A 20 -10.15 -20.51 -10.87
CA GLY A 20 -11.49 -20.11 -10.53
C GLY A 20 -11.94 -19.00 -11.48
N VAL A 21 -12.11 -19.31 -12.77
CA VAL A 21 -13.04 -18.59 -13.62
C VAL A 21 -14.40 -18.93 -13.04
N PHE A 22 -14.83 -18.15 -12.05
CA PHE A 22 -16.25 -17.95 -11.87
C PHE A 22 -16.74 -17.31 -13.17
N LEU A 23 -17.11 -18.17 -14.13
CA LEU A 23 -18.19 -17.84 -15.03
C LEU A 23 -19.34 -17.50 -14.09
N MET A 24 -19.56 -16.21 -13.88
CA MET A 24 -20.91 -15.73 -13.63
C MET A 24 -21.71 -16.20 -14.84
N LEU A 25 -22.25 -17.41 -14.74
CA LEU A 25 -23.47 -17.75 -15.44
C LEU A 25 -24.39 -16.57 -15.11
N GLN A 26 -24.71 -15.78 -16.12
CA GLN A 26 -25.80 -14.81 -16.01
C GLN A 26 -27.04 -15.64 -15.73
N SER A 27 -27.30 -15.87 -14.46
CA SER A 27 -28.61 -16.25 -13.95
C SER A 27 -29.60 -15.27 -14.58
N PRO A 28 -30.80 -15.73 -14.99
CA PRO A 28 -31.84 -14.82 -15.44
C PRO A 28 -31.97 -13.68 -14.42
N ALA A 29 -32.17 -12.44 -14.90
CA ALA A 29 -32.25 -11.23 -14.08
C ALA A 29 -33.06 -11.53 -12.81
N GLY A 30 -32.34 -11.73 -11.70
CA GLY A 30 -32.97 -12.04 -10.43
C GLY A 30 -33.71 -10.79 -10.00
N GLY A 31 -34.92 -10.96 -9.46
CA GLY A 31 -35.50 -9.90 -8.64
C GLY A 31 -34.50 -9.49 -7.55
N ALA A 32 -34.62 -8.26 -7.06
CA ALA A 32 -33.74 -7.77 -6.03
C ALA A 32 -33.73 -8.73 -4.83
N SER A 33 -32.58 -8.96 -4.23
CA SER A 33 -32.43 -9.85 -3.08
C SER A 33 -31.66 -9.17 -1.96
N VAL A 34 -31.96 -9.60 -0.74
CA VAL A 34 -31.23 -9.22 0.48
C VAL A 34 -30.82 -10.50 1.20
N GLU A 35 -29.52 -10.64 1.45
CA GLU A 35 -28.96 -11.84 2.05
C GLU A 35 -27.90 -11.46 3.08
N GLN A 36 -27.81 -12.23 4.17
CA GLN A 36 -26.70 -12.12 5.10
C GLN A 36 -25.50 -12.91 4.56
N ILE A 37 -24.34 -12.27 4.55
CA ILE A 37 -23.09 -12.86 4.08
C ILE A 37 -22.60 -13.90 5.10
N GLY A 38 -22.27 -15.08 4.61
CA GLY A 38 -21.59 -16.15 5.34
C GLY A 38 -20.84 -17.05 4.36
N GLU A 39 -20.23 -18.13 4.85
CA GLU A 39 -19.31 -18.98 4.08
C GLU A 39 -19.83 -19.42 2.69
N GLY A 40 -21.14 -19.69 2.54
CA GLY A 40 -21.77 -20.08 1.27
C GLY A 40 -22.36 -18.94 0.43
N SER A 41 -22.40 -17.70 0.95
CA SER A 41 -23.01 -16.52 0.31
C SER A 41 -22.01 -15.36 0.16
N ARG A 42 -20.70 -15.62 0.32
CA ARG A 42 -19.64 -14.64 0.10
C ARG A 42 -19.69 -14.11 -1.34
N HIS A 43 -19.72 -12.78 -1.47
CA HIS A 43 -19.82 -12.14 -2.77
C HIS A 43 -18.49 -11.48 -3.13
N PRO A 44 -17.76 -11.99 -4.13
CA PRO A 44 -16.61 -11.27 -4.64
C PRO A 44 -17.11 -9.98 -5.31
N MET A 45 -16.56 -8.84 -4.91
CA MET A 45 -16.75 -7.55 -5.59
C MET A 45 -15.41 -7.08 -6.12
N ARG A 46 -15.44 -6.36 -7.24
CA ARG A 46 -14.25 -5.68 -7.75
C ARG A 46 -14.20 -4.24 -7.23
N GLY A 47 -13.02 -3.81 -6.81
CA GLY A 47 -12.80 -2.50 -6.20
C GLY A 47 -11.42 -2.38 -5.61
N LYS A 48 -11.24 -1.37 -4.74
CA LYS A 48 -10.00 -1.15 -3.98
C LYS A 48 -9.75 -2.27 -3.00
N GLU A 49 -10.75 -2.57 -2.18
CA GLU A 49 -10.71 -3.54 -1.08
C GLU A 49 -12.05 -4.25 -0.97
N ILE A 50 -12.02 -5.38 -0.27
CA ILE A 50 -13.22 -6.02 0.24
C ILE A 50 -13.28 -5.69 1.73
N ASP A 51 -14.20 -4.80 2.12
CA ASP A 51 -14.34 -4.37 3.52
C ASP A 51 -15.40 -5.18 4.29
N TRP A 52 -16.22 -5.95 3.59
CA TRP A 52 -17.23 -6.80 4.19
C TRP A 52 -16.64 -8.03 4.89
N ILE A 53 -17.32 -8.47 5.95
CA ILE A 53 -17.00 -9.67 6.71
C ILE A 53 -18.25 -10.54 6.90
N ASP A 54 -18.06 -11.77 7.35
CA ASP A 54 -19.19 -12.66 7.61
C ASP A 54 -20.16 -12.03 8.63
N GLY A 55 -21.45 -12.02 8.30
CA GLY A 55 -22.55 -11.43 9.05
C GLY A 55 -23.02 -10.07 8.54
N ASP A 56 -22.28 -9.38 7.66
CA ASP A 56 -22.77 -8.21 6.92
C ASP A 56 -23.88 -8.61 5.92
N TYR A 57 -24.57 -7.64 5.31
CA TYR A 57 -25.71 -7.90 4.43
C TYR A 57 -25.44 -7.38 3.02
N VAL A 58 -25.76 -8.18 1.99
CA VAL A 58 -25.73 -7.74 0.60
C VAL A 58 -27.15 -7.48 0.11
N LEU A 59 -27.38 -6.31 -0.49
CA LEU A 59 -28.55 -6.01 -1.30
C LEU A 59 -28.11 -5.94 -2.75
N ARG A 60 -28.83 -6.64 -3.65
CA ARG A 60 -28.47 -6.64 -5.07
C ARG A 60 -29.68 -6.76 -5.98
N ASN A 61 -29.58 -6.23 -7.19
CA ASN A 61 -30.51 -6.46 -8.29
C ASN A 61 -29.71 -6.70 -9.58
N ASP A 62 -30.32 -6.52 -10.74
CA ASP A 62 -29.69 -6.64 -12.06
C ASP A 62 -28.79 -5.45 -12.46
N GLN A 63 -28.77 -4.37 -11.66
CA GLN A 63 -28.02 -3.14 -11.94
C GLN A 63 -26.88 -2.92 -10.95
N VAL A 64 -27.13 -3.05 -9.65
CA VAL A 64 -26.22 -2.65 -8.57
C VAL A 64 -26.12 -3.69 -7.46
N VAL A 65 -25.02 -3.61 -6.71
CA VAL A 65 -24.74 -4.34 -5.48
C VAL A 65 -24.34 -3.35 -4.39
N ALA A 66 -24.90 -3.49 -3.19
CA ALA A 66 -24.56 -2.72 -2.01
C ALA A 66 -24.31 -3.65 -0.82
N VAL A 67 -23.29 -3.38 -0.02
CA VAL A 67 -23.05 -4.08 1.24
C VAL A 67 -23.31 -3.16 2.43
N ILE A 68 -24.15 -3.65 3.34
CA ILE A 68 -24.53 -3.00 4.58
C ILE A 68 -23.80 -3.71 5.73
N ALA A 69 -22.97 -2.96 6.45
CA ALA A 69 -22.27 -3.49 7.61
C ALA A 69 -23.26 -3.87 8.72
N ARG A 70 -23.05 -5.05 9.31
CA ARG A 70 -23.90 -5.57 10.39
C ARG A 70 -23.91 -4.63 11.59
N PRO A 71 -25.06 -4.34 12.21
CA PRO A 71 -25.13 -3.57 13.44
C PRO A 71 -24.36 -4.26 14.57
N ASN A 72 -23.22 -3.69 14.97
CA ASN A 72 -22.37 -4.19 16.04
C ASN A 72 -21.42 -3.06 16.50
N ALA A 73 -21.20 -2.92 17.80
CA ALA A 73 -20.32 -1.91 18.40
C ALA A 73 -18.85 -2.01 17.94
N ASP A 74 -18.40 -3.22 17.63
CA ASP A 74 -17.03 -3.53 17.25
C ASP A 74 -16.84 -3.60 15.73
N ARG A 75 -17.88 -3.35 14.93
CA ARG A 75 -17.77 -3.40 13.47
C ARG A 75 -17.06 -2.16 12.94
N HIS A 76 -15.89 -2.35 12.34
CA HIS A 76 -15.06 -1.33 11.69
C HIS A 76 -14.62 -1.83 10.31
N ALA A 77 -14.72 -1.03 9.26
CA ALA A 77 -14.24 -1.43 7.93
C ALA A 77 -12.71 -1.59 7.96
N ASN A 78 -12.01 -0.57 8.46
CA ASN A 78 -10.55 -0.57 8.65
C ASN A 78 -10.15 0.39 9.80
N MET A 79 -8.85 0.63 9.98
CA MET A 79 -8.32 1.49 11.06
C MET A 79 -8.97 2.89 11.07
N THR A 80 -9.17 3.49 9.89
CA THR A 80 -9.61 4.89 9.79
C THR A 80 -11.10 5.06 9.54
N VAL A 81 -11.82 3.95 9.29
CA VAL A 81 -13.25 3.89 8.98
C VAL A 81 -13.94 2.99 10.00
N ARG A 82 -14.34 3.63 11.11
CA ARG A 82 -14.81 2.95 12.33
C ARG A 82 -16.31 3.10 12.53
N SER A 83 -16.84 2.26 13.42
CA SER A 83 -18.25 2.24 13.86
C SER A 83 -19.22 2.24 12.69
N VAL A 84 -19.04 1.30 11.76
CA VAL A 84 -19.76 1.26 10.48
C VAL A 84 -21.07 0.47 10.55
N GLY A 85 -21.52 0.04 11.74
CA GLY A 85 -22.80 -0.68 11.87
C GLY A 85 -23.96 0.07 11.20
N ALA A 86 -24.74 -0.63 10.37
CA ALA A 86 -25.81 -0.11 9.51
C ALA A 86 -25.38 0.88 8.41
N CYS A 87 -24.09 1.06 8.15
CA CYS A 87 -23.58 1.90 7.05
C CYS A 87 -23.40 1.09 5.76
N ILE A 88 -23.34 1.78 4.62
CA ILE A 88 -22.94 1.14 3.34
C ILE A 88 -21.42 1.17 3.28
N ILE A 89 -20.79 0.01 3.15
CA ILE A 89 -19.32 -0.13 3.15
C ILE A 89 -18.76 -0.52 1.78
N ASP A 90 -19.61 -0.98 0.86
CA ASP A 90 -19.25 -1.23 -0.53
C ASP A 90 -20.47 -0.93 -1.41
N PHE A 91 -20.29 -0.27 -2.55
CA PHE A 91 -21.38 0.01 -3.49
C PHE A 91 -20.91 0.13 -4.93
N THR A 92 -21.43 -0.72 -5.83
CA THR A 92 -20.98 -0.69 -7.23
C THR A 92 -22.07 -1.12 -8.22
N ARG A 93 -21.83 -0.81 -9.50
CA ARG A 93 -22.69 -1.19 -10.63
C ARG A 93 -22.12 -2.41 -11.33
N LEU A 94 -22.97 -3.37 -11.69
CA LEU A 94 -22.53 -4.68 -12.19
C LEU A 94 -21.85 -4.64 -13.57
N ASP A 95 -22.17 -3.66 -14.42
CA ASP A 95 -21.57 -3.54 -15.74
C ASP A 95 -20.29 -2.68 -15.77
N ALA A 96 -19.89 -2.12 -14.63
CA ALA A 96 -18.73 -1.26 -14.47
C ALA A 96 -18.10 -1.37 -13.07
N GLU A 97 -18.04 -2.59 -12.49
CA GLU A 97 -17.59 -2.79 -11.10
C GLU A 97 -16.20 -2.19 -10.84
N SER A 98 -16.12 -1.30 -9.84
CA SER A 98 -14.90 -0.58 -9.44
C SER A 98 -15.08 0.11 -8.08
N ASP A 99 -15.60 -0.60 -7.07
CA ASP A 99 -15.89 0.03 -5.78
C ASP A 99 -14.66 0.71 -5.14
N GLN A 100 -14.84 1.92 -4.63
CA GLN A 100 -13.85 2.73 -3.92
C GLN A 100 -14.46 3.40 -2.68
N LEU A 101 -15.69 3.03 -2.31
CA LEU A 101 -16.41 3.65 -1.21
C LEU A 101 -15.88 3.05 0.08
N SER A 102 -15.19 3.83 0.92
CA SER A 102 -14.79 3.27 2.21
C SER A 102 -16.00 3.16 3.16
N CYS A 103 -16.88 4.18 3.17
CA CYS A 103 -18.14 4.11 3.91
C CYS A 103 -19.08 5.28 3.57
N TYR A 104 -20.36 5.00 3.37
CA TYR A 104 -21.44 5.98 3.48
C TYR A 104 -22.11 5.87 4.86
N TYR A 105 -21.98 6.94 5.65
CA TYR A 105 -22.60 7.10 6.96
C TYR A 105 -23.93 7.85 6.83
N PRO A 106 -25.08 7.15 6.85
CA PRO A 106 -26.37 7.82 6.95
C PRO A 106 -26.44 8.65 8.24
N LEU A 107 -27.25 9.71 8.22
CA LEU A 107 -27.42 10.61 9.36
C LEU A 107 -26.10 11.30 9.80
N ALA A 108 -25.06 11.26 8.96
CA ALA A 108 -23.72 11.74 9.23
C ALA A 108 -23.07 11.07 10.47
N GLY A 109 -23.40 9.79 10.74
CA GLY A 109 -22.83 9.03 11.86
C GLY A 109 -23.26 9.50 13.24
N ARG A 110 -24.36 10.26 13.35
CA ARG A 110 -24.87 10.79 14.64
C ARG A 110 -25.61 9.77 15.51
N TYR A 111 -25.87 8.58 14.97
CA TYR A 111 -26.57 7.49 15.65
C TYR A 111 -25.75 6.22 15.57
N GLN A 112 -25.87 5.38 16.59
CA GLN A 112 -25.14 4.13 16.75
C GLN A 112 -26.10 2.95 16.56
N PHE A 113 -25.66 1.96 15.79
CA PHE A 113 -26.41 0.75 15.46
C PHE A 113 -25.59 -0.46 15.90
N PHE A 114 -25.85 -0.94 17.11
CA PHE A 114 -25.02 -1.98 17.75
C PHE A 114 -25.74 -3.31 17.99
N ASP A 115 -27.01 -3.42 17.61
CA ASP A 115 -27.82 -4.61 17.85
C ASP A 115 -28.35 -5.17 16.52
N ASN A 116 -27.76 -6.27 16.08
CA ASN A 116 -28.19 -6.98 14.87
C ASN A 116 -29.59 -7.61 15.02
N GLY A 117 -30.08 -7.80 16.25
CA GLY A 117 -31.44 -8.30 16.51
C GLY A 117 -32.54 -7.29 16.15
N LEU A 118 -32.17 -6.02 15.90
CA LEU A 118 -33.09 -4.97 15.43
C LEU A 118 -33.14 -4.84 13.91
N VAL A 119 -32.46 -5.75 13.19
CA VAL A 119 -32.49 -5.80 11.73
C VAL A 119 -33.77 -6.48 11.26
N GLU A 120 -34.46 -5.85 10.32
CA GLU A 120 -35.62 -6.37 9.63
C GLU A 120 -35.34 -6.36 8.12
N THR A 121 -35.69 -7.45 7.44
CA THR A 121 -35.60 -7.56 5.98
C THR A 121 -36.92 -8.09 5.43
N GLY A 122 -37.22 -7.79 4.17
CA GLY A 122 -38.42 -8.29 3.51
C GLY A 122 -38.58 -7.75 2.10
N ASP A 123 -39.68 -8.17 1.47
CA ASP A 123 -40.04 -7.75 0.11
C ASP A 123 -40.76 -6.40 0.11
N LEU A 124 -40.57 -5.64 -0.96
CA LEU A 124 -41.31 -4.41 -1.23
C LEU A 124 -42.56 -4.68 -2.08
N ASP A 125 -43.61 -3.92 -1.82
CA ASP A 125 -44.77 -3.89 -2.71
C ASP A 125 -44.34 -3.44 -4.13
N GLY A 126 -44.74 -4.24 -5.12
CA GLY A 126 -44.43 -4.00 -6.54
C GLY A 126 -43.04 -4.48 -6.99
N GLY A 127 -42.36 -5.32 -6.20
CA GLY A 127 -41.05 -5.86 -6.53
C GLY A 127 -39.91 -5.08 -5.88
N GLY A 128 -38.87 -5.80 -5.47
CA GLY A 128 -37.76 -5.27 -4.67
C GLY A 128 -37.69 -5.83 -3.26
N VAL A 129 -36.65 -5.42 -2.53
CA VAL A 129 -36.40 -5.79 -1.13
C VAL A 129 -36.02 -4.58 -0.29
N PHE A 130 -36.17 -4.70 1.02
CA PHE A 130 -35.66 -3.74 1.98
C PHE A 130 -34.79 -4.38 3.08
N TRP A 131 -33.91 -3.56 3.63
CA TRP A 131 -33.20 -3.79 4.88
C TRP A 131 -33.45 -2.60 5.80
N ARG A 132 -33.83 -2.83 7.05
CA ARG A 132 -34.13 -1.78 8.02
C ARG A 132 -33.48 -2.08 9.36
N CYS A 133 -32.97 -1.05 10.03
CA CYS A 133 -32.51 -1.15 11.42
C CYS A 133 -32.81 0.12 12.21
N ARG A 134 -33.21 -0.07 13.47
CA ARG A 134 -33.37 0.99 14.47
C ARG A 134 -32.06 1.21 15.24
N SER A 135 -31.73 2.46 15.57
CA SER A 135 -30.52 2.81 16.31
C SER A 135 -30.66 2.43 17.78
N THR A 136 -29.57 1.98 18.40
CA THR A 136 -29.50 1.68 19.83
C THR A 136 -29.22 2.92 20.67
N ALA A 137 -28.56 3.94 20.10
CA ALA A 137 -28.27 5.19 20.79
C ALA A 137 -28.03 6.36 19.82
N ALA A 138 -28.18 7.59 20.32
CA ALA A 138 -27.73 8.81 19.66
C ALA A 138 -26.41 9.30 20.29
N THR A 139 -25.46 9.76 19.46
CA THR A 139 -24.16 10.26 19.94
C THR A 139 -24.33 11.51 20.80
N ALA A 140 -25.32 12.35 20.49
CA ALA A 140 -25.65 13.55 21.26
C ALA A 140 -26.45 13.26 22.55
N ARG A 141 -26.84 12.00 22.80
CA ARG A 141 -27.64 11.55 23.97
C ARG A 141 -28.92 12.36 24.20
N ASN A 142 -29.56 12.83 23.13
CA ASN A 142 -30.75 13.69 23.15
C ASN A 142 -32.09 12.90 23.09
N GLU A 143 -32.09 11.66 23.59
CA GLU A 143 -33.24 10.72 23.63
C GLU A 143 -33.92 10.39 22.28
N THR A 144 -33.49 11.01 21.18
CA THR A 144 -33.98 10.69 19.84
C THR A 144 -33.49 9.33 19.37
N VAL A 145 -34.29 8.69 18.54
CA VAL A 145 -34.00 7.39 17.94
C VAL A 145 -34.10 7.49 16.43
N ALA A 146 -33.14 6.91 15.73
CA ALA A 146 -33.15 6.84 14.28
C ALA A 146 -33.55 5.46 13.77
N THR A 147 -34.16 5.42 12.60
CA THR A 147 -34.39 4.21 11.80
C THR A 147 -33.86 4.48 10.40
N ILE A 148 -33.00 3.59 9.91
CA ILE A 148 -32.51 3.60 8.53
C ILE A 148 -33.18 2.45 7.80
N GLU A 149 -33.70 2.73 6.62
CA GLU A 149 -34.21 1.72 5.70
C GLU A 149 -33.56 1.89 4.33
N TYR A 150 -32.92 0.83 3.85
CA TYR A 150 -32.39 0.68 2.51
C TYR A 150 -33.40 -0.08 1.67
N GLN A 151 -33.80 0.48 0.53
CA GLN A 151 -34.70 -0.14 -0.42
C GLN A 151 -34.00 -0.31 -1.76
N LEU A 152 -34.09 -1.51 -2.33
CA LEU A 152 -33.61 -1.81 -3.68
C LEU A 152 -34.72 -2.50 -4.47
N ARG A 153 -35.21 -1.83 -5.53
CA ARG A 153 -36.23 -2.37 -6.43
C ARG A 153 -35.59 -3.09 -7.60
N ASP A 154 -36.36 -3.96 -8.24
CA ASP A 154 -35.96 -4.61 -9.49
C ASP A 154 -35.68 -3.54 -10.56
N GLY A 155 -34.53 -3.61 -11.24
CA GLY A 155 -34.17 -2.66 -12.30
C GLY A 155 -33.71 -1.26 -11.85
N ASP A 156 -33.82 -0.90 -10.56
CA ASP A 156 -33.38 0.41 -10.08
C ASP A 156 -31.84 0.52 -10.13
N PRO A 157 -31.26 1.56 -10.77
CA PRO A 157 -29.80 1.75 -10.83
C PRO A 157 -29.23 2.47 -9.59
N TYR A 158 -30.02 2.54 -8.52
CA TYR A 158 -29.69 3.26 -7.29
C TYR A 158 -30.21 2.52 -6.06
N LEU A 159 -29.59 2.78 -4.93
CA LEU A 159 -30.11 2.37 -3.62
C LEU A 159 -30.89 3.53 -3.00
N THR A 160 -32.14 3.29 -2.58
CA THR A 160 -32.93 4.30 -1.87
C THR A 160 -32.67 4.20 -0.37
N VAL A 161 -32.27 5.30 0.25
CA VAL A 161 -31.96 5.38 1.68
C VAL A 161 -32.92 6.32 2.39
N ILE A 162 -33.82 5.74 3.19
CA ILE A 162 -34.81 6.44 4.00
C ILE A 162 -34.26 6.59 5.41
N LYS A 163 -34.13 7.84 5.87
CA LYS A 163 -33.66 8.18 7.21
C LYS A 163 -34.80 8.79 7.99
N THR A 164 -35.20 8.16 9.10
CA THR A 164 -36.26 8.66 9.98
C THR A 164 -35.71 8.85 11.38
N VAL A 165 -35.87 10.04 11.96
CA VAL A 165 -35.54 10.31 13.36
C VAL A 165 -36.80 10.69 14.11
N THR A 166 -37.03 10.08 15.26
CA THR A 166 -38.18 10.34 16.15
C THR A 166 -37.74 10.70 17.56
N GLY A 167 -38.48 11.58 18.23
CA GLY A 167 -38.26 11.98 19.62
C GLY A 167 -38.70 13.42 19.87
N GLU A 168 -38.65 13.89 21.12
CA GLU A 168 -39.11 15.24 21.49
C GLU A 168 -38.18 16.36 20.97
N ASP A 169 -36.89 16.06 20.75
CA ASP A 169 -35.86 17.04 20.39
C ASP A 169 -35.52 17.05 18.87
N VAL A 170 -36.38 16.51 18.01
CA VAL A 170 -36.11 16.39 16.54
C VAL A 170 -35.97 17.71 15.81
N SER A 171 -36.47 18.82 16.37
CA SER A 171 -36.37 20.16 15.77
C SER A 171 -34.92 20.59 15.51
N LYS A 172 -33.96 20.09 16.30
CA LYS A 172 -32.52 20.37 16.19
C LYS A 172 -31.79 19.43 15.23
N VAL A 173 -32.46 18.39 14.73
CA VAL A 173 -31.83 17.39 13.85
C VAL A 173 -31.68 17.98 12.46
N THR A 174 -30.45 18.29 12.06
CA THR A 174 -30.12 18.66 10.67
C THR A 174 -30.24 17.45 9.75
N ALA A 175 -30.84 17.58 8.57
CA ALA A 175 -30.78 16.53 7.54
C ALA A 175 -29.38 16.54 6.92
N ALA A 176 -28.59 15.50 7.18
CA ALA A 176 -27.22 15.39 6.71
C ALA A 176 -26.77 13.94 6.72
N ASP A 177 -25.96 13.58 5.73
CA ASP A 177 -25.23 12.31 5.62
C ASP A 177 -23.72 12.59 5.57
N SER A 178 -22.89 11.57 5.62
CA SER A 178 -21.44 11.71 5.45
C SER A 178 -20.89 10.60 4.59
N VAL A 179 -19.93 10.96 3.74
CA VAL A 179 -19.23 10.03 2.86
C VAL A 179 -17.77 9.99 3.26
N ARG A 180 -17.24 8.78 3.42
CA ARG A 180 -15.81 8.54 3.58
C ARG A 180 -15.30 7.87 2.31
N VAL A 181 -14.45 8.61 1.62
CA VAL A 181 -13.72 8.23 0.42
C VAL A 181 -12.28 8.73 0.57
N ASP A 182 -11.40 8.23 -0.29
CA ASP A 182 -10.00 8.60 -0.29
C ASP A 182 -9.77 10.08 -0.66
N THR A 183 -8.60 10.60 -0.32
CA THR A 183 -8.28 12.03 -0.52
C THR A 183 -8.15 12.44 -1.98
N THR A 184 -8.05 11.46 -2.89
CA THR A 184 -8.04 11.67 -4.34
C THR A 184 -9.42 12.04 -4.88
N PHE A 185 -10.50 11.74 -4.14
CA PHE A 185 -11.85 12.11 -4.55
C PHE A 185 -12.05 13.62 -4.54
N VAL A 186 -12.59 14.13 -5.64
CA VAL A 186 -13.14 15.49 -5.74
C VAL A 186 -14.64 15.46 -5.48
N VAL A 187 -15.19 16.53 -4.92
CA VAL A 187 -16.63 16.67 -4.68
C VAL A 187 -17.21 17.72 -5.60
N GLY A 188 -18.43 17.48 -6.09
CA GLY A 188 -19.11 18.38 -7.01
C GLY A 188 -20.63 18.26 -6.94
N THR A 189 -21.31 18.96 -7.83
CA THR A 189 -22.76 18.97 -7.98
C THR A 189 -23.12 18.96 -9.45
N LEU A 190 -24.18 18.23 -9.83
CA LEU A 190 -24.75 18.35 -11.16
C LEU A 190 -25.68 19.57 -11.20
N ALA A 191 -25.31 20.58 -11.99
CA ALA A 191 -26.06 21.84 -12.06
C ALA A 191 -27.52 21.61 -12.50
N GLU A 192 -28.44 22.39 -11.91
CA GLU A 192 -29.89 22.31 -12.14
C GLU A 192 -30.53 20.96 -11.74
N THR A 193 -29.86 20.17 -10.91
CA THR A 193 -30.37 18.92 -10.34
C THR A 193 -30.34 18.94 -8.80
N THR A 194 -30.87 17.90 -8.16
CA THR A 194 -30.75 17.68 -6.72
C THR A 194 -29.61 16.70 -6.35
N THR A 195 -28.64 16.51 -7.24
CA THR A 195 -27.57 15.50 -7.11
C THR A 195 -26.20 16.10 -6.82
N GLY A 196 -25.70 15.85 -5.61
CA GLY A 196 -24.28 16.03 -5.28
C GLY A 196 -23.48 14.78 -5.63
N TYR A 197 -22.19 14.88 -5.93
CA TYR A 197 -21.35 13.71 -6.20
C TYR A 197 -19.95 13.84 -5.60
N CYS A 198 -19.30 12.69 -5.44
CA CYS A 198 -17.85 12.61 -5.32
C CYS A 198 -17.29 11.68 -6.40
N GLU A 199 -16.13 12.03 -6.96
CA GLU A 199 -15.50 11.31 -8.08
C GLU A 199 -14.02 11.08 -7.82
N ASP A 200 -13.55 9.87 -8.18
CA ASP A 200 -12.18 9.60 -8.54
C ASP A 200 -12.09 9.14 -10.00
N GLU A 201 -11.53 10.01 -10.83
CA GLU A 201 -11.39 9.79 -12.27
C GLU A 201 -10.49 8.57 -12.57
N HIS A 202 -9.43 8.38 -11.78
CA HIS A 202 -8.46 7.31 -12.02
C HIS A 202 -9.09 5.93 -11.83
N PHE A 203 -9.87 5.77 -10.76
CA PHE A 203 -10.57 4.53 -10.45
C PHE A 203 -11.91 4.38 -11.17
N ARG A 204 -12.32 5.37 -11.98
CA ARG A 204 -13.57 5.35 -12.76
C ARG A 204 -14.78 5.20 -11.85
N GLN A 205 -14.77 5.94 -10.74
CA GLN A 205 -15.78 5.78 -9.72
C GLN A 205 -16.34 7.13 -9.33
N THR A 206 -17.65 7.28 -9.53
CA THR A 206 -18.43 8.44 -9.12
C THR A 206 -19.61 7.96 -8.29
N TYR A 207 -19.76 8.52 -7.10
CA TYR A 207 -20.92 8.28 -6.24
C TYR A 207 -21.83 9.50 -6.28
N GLY A 208 -23.07 9.31 -6.72
CA GLY A 208 -24.09 10.35 -6.75
C GLY A 208 -25.06 10.25 -5.58
N PHE A 209 -25.47 11.39 -5.04
CA PHE A 209 -26.37 11.51 -3.90
C PHE A 209 -27.50 12.47 -4.26
N GLU A 210 -28.62 11.91 -4.71
CA GLU A 210 -29.80 12.66 -5.14
C GLU A 210 -30.77 12.84 -3.96
N ALA A 211 -31.11 14.09 -3.66
CA ALA A 211 -32.22 14.38 -2.76
C ALA A 211 -33.56 14.23 -3.50
N THR A 212 -34.45 13.36 -3.02
CA THR A 212 -35.74 13.11 -3.69
C THR A 212 -36.81 14.16 -3.38
N LEU A 213 -36.53 15.05 -2.41
CA LEU A 213 -37.38 16.16 -1.99
C LEU A 213 -36.58 17.46 -2.05
N GLY A 214 -37.31 18.57 -2.20
CA GLY A 214 -36.74 19.89 -2.35
C GLY A 214 -36.26 20.17 -3.78
N THR A 215 -35.66 21.35 -3.95
CA THR A 215 -35.23 21.84 -5.28
C THR A 215 -33.74 22.15 -5.37
N LYS A 216 -33.02 22.03 -4.26
CA LYS A 216 -31.61 22.41 -4.15
C LYS A 216 -30.73 21.19 -4.00
N THR A 217 -29.58 21.22 -4.66
CA THR A 217 -28.53 20.23 -4.47
C THR A 217 -28.00 20.27 -3.03
N PRO A 218 -27.67 19.11 -2.43
CA PRO A 218 -27.04 19.09 -1.13
C PRO A 218 -25.67 19.78 -1.12
N LEU A 219 -25.31 20.39 0.01
CA LEU A 219 -24.08 21.15 0.19
C LEU A 219 -22.99 20.30 0.85
N TRP A 220 -21.82 20.22 0.21
CA TRP A 220 -20.64 19.56 0.76
C TRP A 220 -19.98 20.39 1.88
N SER A 221 -19.42 19.72 2.88
CA SER A 221 -18.52 20.35 3.83
C SER A 221 -17.23 20.81 3.15
N ALA A 222 -16.73 21.99 3.56
CA ALA A 222 -15.54 22.60 2.96
C ALA A 222 -14.27 21.74 3.07
N SER A 223 -14.15 20.94 4.13
CA SER A 223 -13.00 20.06 4.37
C SER A 223 -13.38 18.87 5.26
N GLY A 224 -12.45 17.94 5.44
CA GLY A 224 -12.57 16.76 6.30
C GLY A 224 -12.52 15.45 5.52
N ARG A 225 -11.94 14.40 6.14
CA ARG A 225 -11.90 13.04 5.55
C ARG A 225 -13.31 12.43 5.47
N ASN A 226 -14.18 12.78 6.41
CA ASN A 226 -15.60 12.47 6.39
C ASN A 226 -16.32 13.69 5.78
N ARG A 227 -16.58 13.64 4.47
CA ARG A 227 -17.23 14.71 3.73
C ARG A 227 -18.72 14.70 4.05
N GLN A 228 -19.21 15.71 4.77
CA GLN A 228 -20.63 15.80 5.09
C GLN A 228 -21.40 16.35 3.90
N LEU A 229 -22.58 15.77 3.67
CA LEU A 229 -23.54 16.21 2.68
C LEU A 229 -24.77 16.75 3.41
N LYS A 230 -24.97 18.06 3.39
CA LYS A 230 -26.07 18.74 4.11
C LYS A 230 -27.23 19.03 3.16
N TYR A 231 -28.42 18.60 3.55
CA TYR A 231 -29.63 18.78 2.74
C TYR A 231 -30.37 20.07 3.13
N GLY A 232 -31.08 20.65 2.16
CA GLY A 232 -31.96 21.80 2.39
C GLY A 232 -33.09 21.47 3.38
N ALA A 233 -33.68 22.49 3.99
CA ALA A 233 -34.81 22.30 4.90
C ALA A 233 -36.05 21.72 4.18
N ASP A 234 -36.21 22.05 2.89
CA ASP A 234 -37.24 21.55 1.97
C ASP A 234 -37.02 20.10 1.51
N ALA A 235 -35.82 19.55 1.73
CA ALA A 235 -35.49 18.16 1.42
C ALA A 235 -35.81 17.18 2.58
N ALA A 236 -36.39 17.68 3.67
CA ALA A 236 -36.76 16.87 4.83
C ALA A 236 -38.19 17.18 5.29
N GLU A 237 -39.00 16.13 5.41
CA GLU A 237 -40.32 16.21 6.02
C GLU A 237 -40.20 16.29 7.54
N ARG A 238 -40.88 17.26 8.16
CA ARG A 238 -40.82 17.50 9.60
C ARG A 238 -42.22 17.55 10.21
N SER A 239 -42.39 16.86 11.33
CA SER A 239 -43.49 17.02 12.27
C SER A 239 -42.94 17.36 13.66
N GLU A 240 -43.83 17.51 14.65
CA GLU A 240 -43.47 17.83 16.04
C GLU A 240 -42.43 16.84 16.62
N ASN A 241 -42.55 15.55 16.30
CA ASN A 241 -41.75 14.47 16.88
C ASN A 241 -41.06 13.57 15.83
N ARG A 242 -41.06 13.96 14.55
CA ARG A 242 -40.42 13.22 13.45
C ARG A 242 -39.70 14.15 12.48
N VAL A 243 -38.53 13.73 12.00
CA VAL A 243 -37.94 14.24 10.77
C VAL A 243 -37.56 13.07 9.85
N GLN A 244 -37.86 13.19 8.57
CA GLN A 244 -37.53 12.17 7.57
C GLN A 244 -36.98 12.80 6.29
N TRP A 245 -35.95 12.18 5.71
CA TRP A 245 -35.48 12.54 4.37
C TRP A 245 -34.96 11.32 3.63
N ILE A 246 -35.08 11.36 2.31
CA ILE A 246 -34.79 10.24 1.41
C ILE A 246 -33.69 10.66 0.44
N THR A 247 -32.72 9.77 0.25
CA THR A 247 -31.59 9.96 -0.67
C THR A 247 -31.52 8.76 -1.59
N ARG A 248 -31.37 8.97 -2.89
CA ARG A 248 -30.97 7.91 -3.81
C ARG A 248 -29.47 7.97 -4.05
N ILE A 249 -28.80 6.84 -3.87
CA ILE A 249 -27.35 6.73 -4.04
C ILE A 249 -27.07 5.98 -5.34
N TYR A 250 -26.27 6.57 -6.21
CA TYR A 250 -25.91 6.05 -7.53
C TYR A 250 -24.41 5.72 -7.57
N ALA A 251 -24.07 4.64 -8.27
CA ALA A 251 -22.70 4.33 -8.68
C ALA A 251 -22.59 4.55 -10.20
N ALA A 252 -21.62 5.34 -10.62
CA ALA A 252 -21.39 5.72 -12.02
C ALA A 252 -19.89 5.75 -12.32
N SER A 253 -19.51 5.73 -13.60
CA SER A 253 -18.09 5.74 -13.99
C SER A 253 -17.45 7.14 -14.08
N SER A 254 -18.28 8.19 -14.16
CA SER A 254 -17.88 9.60 -14.21
C SER A 254 -19.10 10.51 -13.96
N PRO A 255 -18.94 11.83 -13.77
CA PRO A 255 -20.03 12.79 -13.69
C PRO A 255 -20.91 12.81 -14.94
N LEU A 256 -20.33 12.58 -16.11
CA LEU A 256 -21.08 12.42 -17.37
C LEU A 256 -22.01 11.20 -17.30
N ASP A 257 -21.47 10.07 -16.84
CA ASP A 257 -22.25 8.84 -16.66
C ASP A 257 -23.36 9.01 -15.61
N LEU A 258 -23.04 9.66 -14.49
CA LEU A 258 -24.02 9.98 -13.43
C LEU A 258 -25.15 10.87 -13.94
N TRP A 259 -24.82 11.92 -14.69
CA TRP A 259 -25.82 12.79 -15.30
C TRP A 259 -26.72 12.04 -16.28
N GLY A 260 -26.14 11.19 -17.13
CA GLY A 260 -26.90 10.35 -18.05
C GLY A 260 -27.84 9.39 -17.34
N LEU A 261 -27.34 8.69 -16.31
CA LEU A 261 -28.12 7.78 -15.47
C LEU A 261 -29.31 8.47 -14.83
N THR A 262 -29.07 9.60 -14.16
CA THR A 262 -30.10 10.36 -13.44
C THR A 262 -31.12 11.00 -14.40
N SER A 263 -30.72 11.24 -15.65
CA SER A 263 -31.63 11.70 -16.72
C SER A 263 -32.43 10.57 -17.39
N GLY A 264 -32.23 9.31 -17.00
CA GLY A 264 -32.90 8.14 -17.59
C GLY A 264 -32.37 7.75 -18.98
N ALA A 265 -31.19 8.21 -19.37
CA ALA A 265 -30.56 7.82 -20.61
C ALA A 265 -30.20 6.33 -20.62
N LYS A 266 -30.01 5.73 -21.80
CA LYS A 266 -29.58 4.33 -21.94
C LYS A 266 -28.06 4.21 -21.99
N ALA A 267 -27.56 3.11 -21.44
CA ALA A 267 -26.15 2.78 -21.42
C ALA A 267 -25.60 2.65 -22.85
N GLN A 268 -24.48 3.31 -23.13
CA GLN A 268 -23.74 3.21 -24.38
C GLN A 268 -22.40 2.53 -24.10
N ARG A 269 -22.07 1.50 -24.88
CA ARG A 269 -20.85 0.70 -24.69
C ARG A 269 -19.77 1.18 -25.63
N PHE A 270 -18.58 1.41 -25.10
CA PHE A 270 -17.41 1.80 -25.88
C PHE A 270 -16.35 0.72 -25.79
N SER A 271 -15.81 0.30 -26.93
CA SER A 271 -14.63 -0.54 -27.01
C SER A 271 -13.53 0.24 -27.73
N VAL A 272 -12.44 0.53 -27.03
CA VAL A 272 -11.28 1.18 -27.62
C VAL A 272 -10.14 0.19 -27.74
N SER A 273 -9.71 -0.02 -28.98
CA SER A 273 -8.64 -0.97 -29.33
C SER A 273 -7.32 -0.27 -29.66
N GLY A 274 -6.24 -1.05 -29.60
CA GLY A 274 -4.91 -0.63 -30.04
C GLY A 274 -4.02 -0.05 -28.96
N ALA A 275 -4.49 0.14 -27.73
CA ALA A 275 -3.65 0.58 -26.61
C ALA A 275 -2.59 -0.49 -26.26
N VAL A 276 -1.39 -0.05 -25.87
CA VAL A 276 -0.26 -0.94 -25.58
C VAL A 276 0.21 -0.82 -24.13
N GLY A 277 0.44 -1.97 -23.50
CA GLY A 277 0.93 -2.10 -22.13
C GLY A 277 -0.17 -2.28 -21.09
N GLU A 278 0.21 -2.58 -19.86
CA GLU A 278 -0.72 -2.86 -18.76
C GLU A 278 -1.48 -1.62 -18.29
N HIS A 279 -2.75 -1.78 -17.90
CA HIS A 279 -3.59 -0.68 -17.46
C HIS A 279 -3.53 0.57 -18.37
N PRO A 280 -3.81 0.44 -19.69
CA PRO A 280 -3.71 1.57 -20.61
C PRO A 280 -4.71 2.69 -20.30
N ARG A 281 -5.79 2.37 -19.55
CA ARG A 281 -6.84 3.25 -19.00
C ARG A 281 -7.11 4.46 -19.89
N ILE A 282 -7.58 4.14 -21.09
CA ILE A 282 -7.79 5.08 -22.20
C ILE A 282 -8.82 6.11 -21.74
N LYS A 283 -8.46 7.38 -21.88
CA LYS A 283 -9.33 8.52 -21.61
C LYS A 283 -10.24 8.73 -22.82
N LEU A 284 -11.52 8.86 -22.56
CA LEU A 284 -12.54 9.20 -23.55
C LEU A 284 -13.19 10.52 -23.15
N SER A 285 -13.49 11.37 -24.13
CA SER A 285 -14.19 12.62 -23.88
C SER A 285 -15.19 12.95 -24.98
N VAL A 286 -16.34 13.50 -24.59
CA VAL A 286 -17.21 14.21 -25.52
C VAL A 286 -16.61 15.59 -25.71
N ILE A 287 -16.28 15.96 -26.95
CA ILE A 287 -15.69 17.26 -27.30
C ILE A 287 -16.66 18.15 -28.09
N ALA A 288 -17.74 17.60 -28.61
CA ALA A 288 -18.86 18.35 -29.18
C ALA A 288 -20.16 17.54 -29.09
N GLY A 289 -21.30 18.22 -28.96
CA GLY A 289 -22.62 17.60 -28.82
C GLY A 289 -23.46 18.29 -27.75
N SER A 290 -24.69 17.83 -27.54
CA SER A 290 -25.61 18.39 -26.52
C SER A 290 -25.57 17.54 -25.25
N ILE A 291 -25.02 18.08 -24.16
CA ILE A 291 -24.81 17.37 -22.89
C ILE A 291 -25.45 18.06 -21.66
N GLY A 292 -26.61 18.68 -21.84
CA GLY A 292 -27.35 19.28 -20.73
C GLY A 292 -26.56 20.39 -20.04
N SER A 293 -26.50 20.34 -18.70
CA SER A 293 -25.87 21.35 -17.83
C SER A 293 -24.38 21.12 -17.57
N LEU A 294 -23.79 20.09 -18.17
CA LEU A 294 -22.37 19.79 -18.01
C LEU A 294 -21.50 20.60 -18.99
N GLU A 295 -20.33 21.05 -18.53
CA GLU A 295 -19.36 21.76 -19.37
C GLU A 295 -18.51 20.78 -20.20
N LEU A 296 -18.27 21.10 -21.48
CA LEU A 296 -17.38 20.34 -22.35
C LEU A 296 -15.92 20.78 -22.18
N PRO A 297 -14.93 19.87 -22.31
CA PRO A 297 -15.09 18.44 -22.58
C PRO A 297 -15.55 17.66 -21.34
N CYS A 298 -16.43 16.68 -21.56
CA CYS A 298 -16.89 15.76 -20.51
C CYS A 298 -16.21 14.41 -20.66
N GLU A 299 -15.62 13.90 -19.57
CA GLU A 299 -14.63 12.84 -19.63
C GLU A 299 -15.08 11.58 -18.89
N TRP A 300 -14.55 10.43 -19.32
CA TRP A 300 -14.60 9.14 -18.62
C TRP A 300 -13.42 8.28 -19.04
N ARG A 301 -13.22 7.13 -18.40
CA ARG A 301 -12.13 6.19 -18.77
C ARG A 301 -12.61 4.78 -19.01
N SER A 302 -11.87 4.08 -19.87
CA SER A 302 -12.00 2.64 -20.06
C SER A 302 -11.35 1.81 -18.95
N ALA A 303 -11.86 0.60 -18.77
CA ALA A 303 -11.19 -0.47 -18.04
C ALA A 303 -9.86 -0.84 -18.71
N ALA A 304 -9.07 -1.69 -18.05
CA ALA A 304 -7.81 -2.17 -18.59
C ALA A 304 -7.96 -2.91 -19.94
N ASP A 305 -9.12 -3.51 -20.21
CA ASP A 305 -9.43 -4.19 -21.49
C ASP A 305 -9.93 -3.24 -22.59
N GLY A 306 -9.91 -1.93 -22.34
CA GLY A 306 -10.36 -0.91 -23.29
C GLY A 306 -11.87 -0.71 -23.36
N LYS A 307 -12.66 -1.40 -22.51
CA LYS A 307 -14.12 -1.26 -22.48
C LYS A 307 -14.59 -0.22 -21.47
N SER A 308 -15.66 0.49 -21.80
CA SER A 308 -16.38 1.36 -20.86
C SER A 308 -17.86 1.39 -21.17
N VAL A 309 -18.62 1.89 -20.20
CA VAL A 309 -20.04 2.16 -20.32
C VAL A 309 -20.28 3.58 -19.84
N VAL A 310 -21.04 4.36 -20.61
CA VAL A 310 -21.49 5.70 -20.22
C VAL A 310 -22.93 5.88 -20.67
N HIS A 311 -23.76 6.52 -19.85
CA HIS A 311 -25.14 6.84 -20.20
C HIS A 311 -25.20 8.17 -20.93
N LEU A 312 -25.74 8.17 -22.16
CA LEU A 312 -25.84 9.36 -23.00
C LEU A 312 -27.25 9.47 -23.58
N PRO A 313 -27.88 10.65 -23.57
CA PRO A 313 -29.18 10.82 -24.19
C PRO A 313 -29.08 10.76 -25.73
N PRO A 314 -30.21 10.58 -26.42
CA PRO A 314 -30.24 10.59 -27.88
C PRO A 314 -29.67 11.89 -28.46
N GLY A 315 -28.72 11.79 -29.38
CA GLY A 315 -27.99 12.95 -29.89
C GLY A 315 -26.87 12.62 -30.86
N GLN A 316 -26.24 13.66 -31.39
CA GLN A 316 -25.01 13.56 -32.18
C GLN A 316 -23.85 14.07 -31.32
N TYR A 317 -22.78 13.29 -31.23
CA TYR A 317 -21.63 13.60 -30.41
C TYR A 317 -20.34 13.40 -31.20
N ARG A 318 -19.33 14.21 -30.92
CA ARG A 318 -17.95 13.94 -31.30
C ARG A 318 -17.18 13.47 -30.06
N VAL A 319 -16.67 12.25 -30.13
CA VAL A 319 -15.92 11.60 -29.05
C VAL A 319 -14.44 11.51 -29.41
N ARG A 320 -13.58 11.81 -28.45
CA ARG A 320 -12.12 11.71 -28.56
C ARG A 320 -11.58 10.64 -27.63
N GLY A 321 -10.71 9.77 -28.12
CA GLY A 321 -10.02 8.73 -27.35
C GLY A 321 -8.51 8.98 -27.29
N GLU A 322 -7.92 8.92 -26.09
CA GLU A 322 -6.53 9.26 -25.83
C GLU A 322 -5.87 8.25 -24.88
N ALA A 323 -4.63 7.86 -25.20
CA ALA A 323 -3.79 7.03 -24.35
C ALA A 323 -2.33 7.49 -24.45
N ILE A 324 -1.56 7.29 -23.39
CA ILE A 324 -0.15 7.68 -23.35
C ILE A 324 0.63 7.04 -24.51
N GLY A 325 1.41 7.85 -25.24
CA GLY A 325 2.22 7.37 -26.37
C GLY A 325 1.45 7.04 -27.64
N HIS A 326 0.13 7.24 -27.68
CA HIS A 326 -0.70 7.07 -28.86
C HIS A 326 -1.09 8.41 -29.49
N LEU A 327 -1.27 8.40 -30.82
CA LEU A 327 -2.02 9.47 -31.47
C LEU A 327 -3.51 9.37 -31.08
N PRO A 328 -4.16 10.51 -30.71
CA PRO A 328 -5.56 10.51 -30.36
C PRO A 328 -6.43 10.16 -31.57
N VAL A 329 -7.62 9.63 -31.30
CA VAL A 329 -8.64 9.34 -32.32
C VAL A 329 -9.90 10.13 -32.02
N GLU A 330 -10.54 10.67 -33.05
CA GLU A 330 -11.82 11.36 -32.94
C GLU A 330 -12.86 10.67 -33.85
N ALA A 331 -14.09 10.53 -33.36
CA ALA A 331 -15.18 9.90 -34.10
C ALA A 331 -16.50 10.63 -33.83
N ASP A 332 -17.29 10.82 -34.89
CA ASP A 332 -18.70 11.22 -34.77
C ASP A 332 -19.56 10.00 -34.48
N ILE A 333 -20.38 10.07 -33.44
CA ILE A 333 -21.31 9.01 -33.06
C ILE A 333 -22.74 9.56 -32.97
N LYS A 334 -23.70 8.69 -33.30
CA LYS A 334 -25.13 8.96 -33.16
C LYS A 334 -25.71 8.04 -32.09
N VAL A 335 -26.21 8.62 -31.01
CA VAL A 335 -26.90 7.92 -29.92
C VAL A 335 -28.40 7.97 -30.17
N THR A 336 -29.08 6.84 -29.99
CA THR A 336 -30.55 6.71 -30.09
C THR A 336 -31.16 6.50 -28.69
N SER A 337 -32.46 6.23 -28.61
CA SER A 337 -33.11 5.83 -27.35
C SER A 337 -32.73 4.44 -26.85
N GLU A 338 -31.92 3.69 -27.62
CA GLU A 338 -31.51 2.32 -27.31
C GLU A 338 -30.01 2.26 -26.98
N SER A 339 -29.61 1.19 -26.29
CA SER A 339 -28.20 0.90 -26.08
C SER A 339 -27.50 0.56 -27.39
N SER A 340 -26.35 1.16 -27.64
CA SER A 340 -25.49 0.89 -28.79
C SER A 340 -24.05 0.61 -28.37
N GLU A 341 -23.29 -0.01 -29.27
CA GLU A 341 -21.85 -0.23 -29.11
C GLU A 341 -21.07 0.64 -30.12
N PHE A 342 -20.04 1.33 -29.63
CA PHE A 342 -19.16 2.18 -30.40
C PHE A 342 -17.72 1.67 -30.29
N ALA A 343 -17.11 1.38 -31.43
CA ALA A 343 -15.73 0.92 -31.50
C ALA A 343 -14.81 2.07 -31.97
N LEU A 344 -13.78 2.36 -31.20
CA LEU A 344 -12.71 3.29 -31.57
C LEU A 344 -11.40 2.52 -31.67
N LYS A 345 -10.50 2.97 -32.55
CA LYS A 345 -9.16 2.44 -32.67
C LYS A 345 -8.17 3.58 -32.49
N LEU A 346 -7.34 3.50 -31.45
CA LEU A 346 -6.29 4.47 -31.22
C LEU A 346 -5.34 4.52 -32.41
N GLY A 347 -4.73 5.68 -32.63
CA GLY A 347 -3.69 5.82 -33.63
C GLY A 347 -2.41 5.06 -33.25
N ALA A 348 -1.42 5.13 -34.13
CA ALA A 348 -0.14 4.44 -33.96
C ALA A 348 0.49 4.72 -32.58
N ALA A 349 1.05 3.68 -31.99
CA ALA A 349 1.70 3.70 -30.68
C ALA A 349 3.21 3.94 -30.84
N THR A 350 3.77 4.79 -30.00
CA THR A 350 5.22 4.84 -29.77
C THR A 350 5.52 3.94 -28.57
N THR A 351 6.37 2.92 -28.75
CA THR A 351 6.52 1.84 -27.76
C THR A 351 7.97 1.49 -27.47
N VAL A 352 8.20 0.98 -26.26
CA VAL A 352 9.42 0.30 -25.86
C VAL A 352 9.09 -1.13 -25.47
N GLN A 353 9.85 -2.09 -25.98
CA GLN A 353 9.83 -3.49 -25.57
C GLN A 353 11.11 -3.77 -24.79
N VAL A 354 10.97 -4.20 -23.55
CA VAL A 354 12.10 -4.45 -22.65
C VAL A 354 12.12 -5.93 -22.27
N THR A 355 13.31 -6.51 -22.29
CA THR A 355 13.58 -7.85 -21.76
C THR A 355 14.80 -7.79 -20.84
N VAL A 356 14.62 -8.19 -19.59
CA VAL A 356 15.65 -8.23 -18.56
C VAL A 356 15.86 -9.66 -18.11
N VAL A 357 17.12 -10.10 -18.11
CA VAL A 357 17.52 -11.46 -17.70
C VAL A 357 18.66 -11.43 -16.69
N SER A 358 18.83 -12.51 -15.94
CA SER A 358 20.04 -12.81 -15.17
C SER A 358 21.19 -13.28 -16.07
N GLU A 359 22.36 -13.49 -15.47
CA GLU A 359 23.58 -13.93 -16.17
C GLU A 359 23.48 -15.33 -16.79
N ASP A 360 22.62 -16.19 -16.25
CA ASP A 360 22.27 -17.51 -16.80
C ASP A 360 21.18 -17.44 -17.90
N GLY A 361 20.69 -16.23 -18.21
CA GLY A 361 19.71 -15.98 -19.26
C GLY A 361 18.26 -16.19 -18.85
N GLN A 362 17.97 -16.47 -17.58
CA GLN A 362 16.58 -16.58 -17.09
C GLN A 362 15.94 -15.18 -16.93
N PRO A 363 14.64 -15.04 -17.18
CA PRO A 363 13.93 -13.80 -16.87
C PRO A 363 13.96 -13.52 -15.36
N ILE A 364 14.12 -12.25 -14.97
CA ILE A 364 14.19 -11.83 -13.57
C ILE A 364 13.33 -10.59 -13.32
N PRO A 365 12.73 -10.45 -12.12
CA PRO A 365 11.97 -9.25 -11.80
C PRO A 365 12.84 -8.01 -11.82
N CYS A 366 12.31 -6.92 -12.37
CA CYS A 366 13.05 -5.67 -12.53
C CYS A 366 12.15 -4.44 -12.39
N LYS A 367 12.78 -3.33 -12.00
CA LYS A 367 12.24 -1.98 -12.13
C LYS A 367 12.88 -1.29 -13.33
N ALA A 368 12.05 -0.76 -14.22
CA ALA A 368 12.44 0.13 -15.30
C ALA A 368 11.97 1.56 -15.01
N SER A 369 12.90 2.52 -14.90
CA SER A 369 12.59 3.93 -14.71
C SER A 369 12.95 4.73 -15.95
N PHE A 370 12.01 5.55 -16.41
CA PHE A 370 12.17 6.39 -17.59
C PHE A 370 12.28 7.84 -17.16
N TYR A 371 13.36 8.49 -17.56
CA TYR A 371 13.52 9.92 -17.29
C TYR A 371 13.69 10.65 -18.59
N GLY A 372 12.90 11.70 -18.78
CA GLY A 372 13.03 12.57 -19.93
C GLY A 372 14.42 13.21 -19.99
N ALA A 373 15.00 13.22 -21.19
CA ALA A 373 16.33 13.74 -21.43
C ALA A 373 16.35 14.69 -22.63
N LYS A 374 17.47 15.41 -22.78
CA LYS A 374 17.71 16.24 -23.96
C LYS A 374 18.04 15.39 -25.18
N ASP A 375 17.40 15.70 -26.30
CA ASP A 375 17.81 15.22 -27.62
C ASP A 375 19.12 15.90 -28.08
N GLU A 376 19.58 15.55 -29.28
CA GLU A 376 20.81 16.11 -29.88
C GLU A 376 20.70 17.61 -30.17
N ASP A 377 19.49 18.11 -30.42
CA ASP A 377 19.17 19.52 -30.67
C ASP A 377 18.99 20.33 -29.37
N GLY A 378 19.03 19.67 -28.21
CA GLY A 378 18.91 20.28 -26.88
C GLY A 378 17.48 20.41 -26.35
N ASN A 379 16.47 19.89 -27.04
CA ASN A 379 15.07 19.91 -26.59
C ASN A 379 14.86 18.89 -25.47
N MET A 380 14.21 19.33 -24.38
CA MET A 380 13.96 18.48 -23.22
C MET A 380 12.66 17.69 -23.39
N THR A 381 12.76 16.36 -23.30
CA THR A 381 11.59 15.49 -23.13
C THR A 381 11.20 15.47 -21.64
N PRO A 382 9.92 15.54 -21.26
CA PRO A 382 9.49 15.35 -19.87
C PRO A 382 9.47 13.87 -19.47
N ASP A 383 9.55 13.59 -18.16
CA ASP A 383 9.32 12.23 -17.64
C ASP A 383 7.90 11.76 -18.01
N PRO A 384 7.71 10.51 -18.46
CA PRO A 384 6.37 9.98 -18.69
C PRO A 384 5.63 9.77 -17.36
N VAL A 385 4.29 9.85 -17.41
CA VAL A 385 3.41 9.53 -16.28
C VAL A 385 2.51 8.38 -16.71
N PHE A 386 2.92 7.16 -16.38
CA PHE A 386 2.23 5.92 -16.72
C PHE A 386 1.00 5.64 -15.84
N GLY A 387 0.98 6.19 -14.62
CA GLY A 387 0.01 5.85 -13.60
C GLY A 387 0.17 6.64 -12.31
N ILE A 388 -0.80 6.52 -11.40
CA ILE A 388 -0.73 7.15 -10.07
C ILE A 388 0.26 6.42 -9.17
N GLU A 389 0.60 7.00 -8.02
CA GLU A 389 1.63 6.43 -7.12
C GLU A 389 1.18 5.14 -6.41
N SER A 390 -0.11 4.81 -6.45
CA SER A 390 -0.75 3.76 -5.66
C SER A 390 -1.21 2.56 -6.50
N GLN A 391 -1.02 2.55 -7.82
CA GLN A 391 -1.41 1.40 -8.66
C GLN A 391 -0.32 0.31 -8.73
N SER A 392 -0.61 -0.78 -9.44
CA SER A 392 0.33 -1.84 -9.83
C SER A 392 0.90 -1.65 -11.24
N GLY A 393 1.99 -2.37 -11.54
CA GLY A 393 2.69 -2.41 -12.82
C GLY A 393 3.42 -1.10 -13.12
N ALA A 394 2.70 -0.14 -13.70
CA ALA A 394 3.29 1.08 -14.24
C ALA A 394 2.91 2.33 -13.42
N VAL A 395 3.74 2.72 -12.45
CA VAL A 395 3.50 3.85 -11.54
C VAL A 395 4.41 5.04 -11.83
N GLY A 396 3.87 6.26 -11.88
CA GLY A 396 4.65 7.45 -12.18
C GLY A 396 5.46 7.27 -13.47
N ASN A 397 6.79 7.36 -13.37
CA ASN A 397 7.71 7.14 -14.50
C ASN A 397 8.36 5.75 -14.51
N CYS A 398 7.86 4.81 -13.71
CA CYS A 398 8.41 3.47 -13.53
C CYS A 398 7.47 2.39 -14.07
N VAL A 399 8.06 1.27 -14.48
CA VAL A 399 7.39 -0.02 -14.69
C VAL A 399 8.09 -1.02 -13.76
N TYR A 400 7.33 -1.56 -12.82
CA TYR A 400 7.69 -2.78 -12.10
C TYR A 400 7.21 -3.96 -12.93
N CYS A 401 8.00 -5.03 -12.96
CA CYS A 401 7.75 -6.16 -13.83
C CYS A 401 8.32 -7.43 -13.19
N ALA A 402 7.43 -8.32 -12.74
CA ALA A 402 7.78 -9.52 -12.00
C ALA A 402 8.53 -10.58 -12.83
N ASP A 403 8.35 -10.60 -14.15
CA ASP A 403 8.91 -11.61 -15.06
C ASP A 403 10.01 -11.06 -16.00
N GLY A 404 10.39 -9.79 -15.84
CA GLY A 404 11.44 -9.14 -16.61
C GLY A 404 11.07 -8.83 -18.07
N GLN A 405 9.81 -8.98 -18.50
CA GLN A 405 9.40 -8.72 -19.88
C GLN A 405 8.17 -7.83 -19.96
N PHE A 406 8.27 -6.70 -20.66
CA PHE A 406 7.12 -5.83 -20.88
C PHE A 406 7.19 -5.06 -22.19
N VAL A 407 6.02 -4.63 -22.67
CA VAL A 407 5.88 -3.63 -23.73
C VAL A 407 5.08 -2.46 -23.17
N ARG A 408 5.59 -1.24 -23.33
CA ARG A 408 4.94 -0.03 -22.82
C ARG A 408 4.87 1.05 -23.88
N SER A 409 3.72 1.70 -24.03
CA SER A 409 3.63 2.93 -24.80
C SER A 409 4.13 4.13 -23.98
N LEU A 410 4.80 5.05 -24.63
CA LEU A 410 5.32 6.28 -24.03
C LEU A 410 5.34 7.39 -25.09
N PRO A 411 5.30 8.68 -24.72
CA PRO A 411 5.42 9.75 -25.70
C PRO A 411 6.70 9.64 -26.54
N PRO A 412 6.70 10.09 -27.80
CA PRO A 412 7.94 10.17 -28.57
C PRO A 412 8.92 11.15 -27.92
N GLY A 413 10.21 10.81 -27.95
CA GLY A 413 11.22 11.63 -27.31
C GLY A 413 12.50 10.87 -26.98
N THR A 414 13.32 11.51 -26.15
CA THR A 414 14.61 10.98 -25.66
C THR A 414 14.52 10.74 -24.17
N TYR A 415 14.94 9.55 -23.73
CA TYR A 415 14.86 9.14 -22.33
C TYR A 415 16.17 8.50 -21.87
N ASP A 416 16.56 8.74 -20.63
CA ASP A 416 17.49 7.85 -19.93
C ASP A 416 16.63 6.73 -19.29
N LEU A 417 16.79 5.52 -19.81
CA LEU A 417 16.21 4.29 -19.28
C LEU A 417 17.17 3.69 -18.24
N LEU A 418 16.62 3.40 -17.07
CA LEU A 418 17.32 2.78 -15.97
C LEU A 418 16.65 1.45 -15.62
N LEU A 419 17.41 0.35 -15.65
CA LEU A 419 16.94 -1.00 -15.30
C LEU A 419 17.68 -1.48 -14.05
N SER A 420 16.93 -1.89 -13.02
CA SER A 420 17.49 -2.29 -11.72
C SER A 420 16.68 -3.40 -11.06
N ARG A 421 17.31 -4.16 -10.14
CA ARG A 421 16.65 -5.20 -9.31
C ARG A 421 16.87 -5.02 -7.80
N GLY A 422 17.74 -4.11 -7.37
CA GLY A 422 18.13 -3.95 -5.96
C GLY A 422 19.65 -3.86 -5.79
N PRO A 423 20.14 -3.72 -4.55
CA PRO A 423 21.54 -3.45 -4.23
C PRO A 423 22.47 -4.65 -4.45
N GLU A 424 21.95 -5.87 -4.61
CA GLU A 424 22.78 -7.00 -5.01
C GLU A 424 23.23 -6.93 -6.47
N TYR A 425 22.51 -6.13 -7.28
CA TYR A 425 22.65 -6.09 -8.72
C TYR A 425 23.18 -4.75 -9.20
N ASP A 426 24.05 -4.81 -10.20
CA ASP A 426 24.38 -3.62 -11.00
C ASP A 426 23.14 -3.14 -11.76
N ALA A 427 22.98 -1.81 -11.86
CA ALA A 427 21.96 -1.20 -12.68
C ALA A 427 22.48 -0.96 -14.10
N VAL A 428 21.58 -1.05 -15.09
CA VAL A 428 21.86 -0.73 -16.49
C VAL A 428 21.29 0.65 -16.82
N PHE A 429 22.12 1.51 -17.39
CA PHE A 429 21.79 2.87 -17.79
C PHE A 429 21.88 2.97 -19.32
N GLU A 430 20.77 3.18 -20.01
CA GLU A 430 20.73 3.31 -21.48
C GLU A 430 20.02 4.60 -21.89
N LYS A 431 20.61 5.39 -22.78
CA LYS A 431 19.93 6.52 -23.42
C LYS A 431 19.19 6.01 -24.66
N ILE A 432 17.87 6.16 -24.70
CA ILE A 432 17.01 5.75 -25.81
C ILE A 432 16.33 6.96 -26.46
N GLN A 433 16.17 6.92 -27.77
CA GLN A 433 15.39 7.88 -28.54
C GLN A 433 14.39 7.13 -29.40
N ILE A 434 13.12 7.55 -29.35
CA ILE A 434 12.03 6.86 -30.04
C ILE A 434 11.21 7.90 -30.79
N ALA A 435 11.13 7.74 -32.12
CA ALA A 435 10.28 8.58 -32.96
C ALA A 435 8.81 8.14 -32.89
N GLN A 436 7.91 9.05 -33.23
CA GLN A 436 6.47 8.79 -33.20
C GLN A 436 6.07 7.55 -34.00
N GLY A 437 5.29 6.66 -33.37
CA GLY A 437 4.78 5.43 -34.01
C GLY A 437 5.81 4.31 -34.13
N GLN A 438 7.05 4.50 -33.65
CA GLN A 438 8.08 3.47 -33.68
C GLN A 438 8.10 2.61 -32.41
N GLN A 439 8.69 1.42 -32.54
CA GLN A 439 9.02 0.54 -31.42
C GLN A 439 10.54 0.48 -31.22
N ARG A 440 10.98 0.61 -29.97
CA ARG A 440 12.37 0.39 -29.55
C ARG A 440 12.47 -0.89 -28.73
N THR A 441 13.33 -1.82 -29.13
CA THR A 441 13.63 -3.03 -28.34
C THR A 441 14.89 -2.80 -27.50
N VAL A 442 14.81 -3.13 -26.21
CA VAL A 442 15.92 -3.09 -25.25
C VAL A 442 16.05 -4.47 -24.61
N ARG A 443 17.27 -5.00 -24.60
CA ARG A 443 17.59 -6.25 -23.89
C ARG A 443 18.75 -5.99 -22.94
N ALA A 444 18.56 -6.31 -21.67
CA ALA A 444 19.54 -6.08 -20.63
C ALA A 444 19.79 -7.34 -19.78
N THR A 445 20.99 -7.43 -19.23
CA THR A 445 21.37 -8.44 -18.25
C THR A 445 21.74 -7.73 -16.96
N LEU A 446 21.07 -8.05 -15.85
CA LEU A 446 21.47 -7.54 -14.53
C LEU A 446 22.40 -8.55 -13.87
N LYS A 447 23.60 -8.09 -13.48
CA LYS A 447 24.63 -8.92 -12.86
C LYS A 447 24.49 -8.87 -11.35
N ARG A 448 24.49 -10.02 -10.67
CA ARG A 448 24.50 -10.10 -9.20
C ARG A 448 25.95 -9.97 -8.76
N VAL A 449 26.33 -8.78 -8.29
CA VAL A 449 27.74 -8.45 -8.01
C VAL A 449 28.08 -8.43 -6.52
N VAL A 450 27.10 -8.18 -5.65
CA VAL A 450 27.29 -8.24 -4.21
C VAL A 450 27.06 -9.66 -3.72
N ASP A 451 27.99 -10.15 -2.90
CA ASP A 451 27.90 -11.48 -2.30
C ASP A 451 27.20 -11.36 -0.95
N THR A 452 25.94 -11.79 -0.91
CA THR A 452 25.09 -11.84 0.27
C THR A 452 24.86 -13.27 0.75
N THR A 453 25.74 -14.22 0.39
CA THR A 453 25.61 -15.62 0.79
C THR A 453 25.40 -15.75 2.30
N GLY A 454 24.31 -16.41 2.70
CA GLY A 454 23.94 -16.56 4.12
C GLY A 454 23.20 -15.35 4.71
N TRP A 455 22.66 -14.48 3.88
CA TRP A 455 21.84 -13.32 4.26
C TRP A 455 20.62 -13.21 3.35
N VAL A 456 19.56 -12.59 3.87
CA VAL A 456 18.35 -12.25 3.12
C VAL A 456 18.02 -10.79 3.30
N SER A 457 17.58 -10.15 2.22
CA SER A 457 17.07 -8.78 2.20
C SER A 457 15.63 -8.76 2.70
N ALA A 458 15.32 -7.95 3.72
CA ALA A 458 14.00 -7.91 4.35
C ALA A 458 13.45 -6.49 4.56
N GLU A 459 12.15 -6.34 4.35
CA GLU A 459 11.33 -5.18 4.69
C GLU A 459 10.26 -5.64 5.68
N LEU A 460 10.27 -5.13 6.91
CA LEU A 460 9.43 -5.65 8.00
C LEU A 460 8.22 -4.75 8.32
N HIS A 461 8.03 -3.67 7.57
CA HIS A 461 6.99 -2.68 7.82
C HIS A 461 6.64 -1.90 6.54
N SER A 462 5.54 -2.30 5.91
CA SER A 462 4.96 -1.60 4.77
C SER A 462 3.46 -1.80 4.71
N HIS A 463 2.78 -0.88 4.05
CA HIS A 463 1.32 -0.83 3.98
C HIS A 463 0.82 -0.82 2.54
N SER A 464 -0.41 -1.30 2.41
CA SER A 464 -1.22 -1.16 1.22
C SER A 464 -2.64 -0.78 1.64
N SER A 465 -3.56 -0.79 0.68
CA SER A 465 -4.90 -0.29 0.87
C SER A 465 -5.65 -0.91 2.07
N PRO A 466 -5.56 -2.24 2.37
CA PRO A 466 -6.26 -2.87 3.51
C PRO A 466 -6.01 -2.24 4.89
N SER A 467 -4.91 -1.50 5.05
CA SER A 467 -4.64 -0.68 6.24
C SER A 467 -5.68 0.43 6.48
N GLY A 468 -6.26 0.98 5.41
CA GLY A 468 -7.28 2.01 5.43
C GLY A 468 -6.78 3.45 5.60
N ASP A 469 -5.47 3.69 5.64
CA ASP A 469 -4.85 5.01 5.72
C ASP A 469 -4.18 5.47 4.41
N ASN A 470 -4.16 4.58 3.42
CA ASN A 470 -3.61 4.80 2.08
C ASN A 470 -4.47 4.12 1.00
N THR A 471 -4.03 4.21 -0.27
CA THR A 471 -4.76 3.74 -1.45
C THR A 471 -3.94 2.83 -2.34
N SER A 472 -2.85 2.29 -1.82
CA SER A 472 -1.92 1.48 -2.61
C SER A 472 -2.45 0.10 -2.83
N ASP A 473 -2.63 -0.26 -4.09
CA ASP A 473 -2.94 -1.61 -4.51
C ASP A 473 -1.91 -2.58 -3.93
N GLN A 474 -2.39 -3.59 -3.19
CA GLN A 474 -1.55 -4.58 -2.52
C GLN A 474 -0.73 -5.39 -3.52
N LEU A 475 -1.28 -5.64 -4.72
CA LEU A 475 -0.53 -6.27 -5.81
C LEU A 475 0.69 -5.42 -6.19
N GLY A 476 0.50 -4.09 -6.31
CA GLY A 476 1.59 -3.16 -6.63
C GLY A 476 2.62 -3.01 -5.51
N ARG A 477 2.21 -3.14 -4.23
CA ARG A 477 3.13 -3.19 -3.08
C ARG A 477 4.05 -4.41 -3.19
N VAL A 478 3.47 -5.59 -3.41
CA VAL A 478 4.23 -6.85 -3.54
C VAL A 478 5.14 -6.80 -4.78
N GLU A 479 4.65 -6.27 -5.89
CA GLU A 479 5.45 -6.09 -7.10
C GLU A 479 6.64 -5.14 -6.89
N ASN A 480 6.43 -4.01 -6.19
CA ASN A 480 7.52 -3.12 -5.79
C ASN A 480 8.57 -3.86 -4.94
N LEU A 481 8.15 -4.63 -3.94
CA LEU A 481 9.08 -5.40 -3.07
C LEU A 481 9.91 -6.42 -3.87
N VAL A 482 9.26 -7.20 -4.73
CA VAL A 482 9.90 -8.22 -5.58
C VAL A 482 10.90 -7.62 -6.56
N CYS A 483 10.56 -6.47 -7.16
CA CYS A 483 11.41 -5.78 -8.14
C CYS A 483 12.57 -4.99 -7.51
N GLU A 484 12.53 -4.74 -6.21
CA GLU A 484 13.61 -4.11 -5.42
C GLU A 484 14.49 -5.14 -4.68
N GLN A 485 14.28 -6.43 -4.94
CA GLN A 485 14.94 -7.55 -4.29
C GLN A 485 14.79 -7.47 -2.76
N ILE A 486 13.54 -7.55 -2.31
CA ILE A 486 13.23 -7.96 -0.95
C ILE A 486 12.93 -9.46 -1.00
N ASP A 487 13.72 -10.25 -0.27
CA ASP A 487 13.62 -11.70 -0.22
C ASP A 487 12.59 -12.16 0.82
N PHE A 488 12.36 -11.36 1.87
CA PHE A 488 11.35 -11.64 2.91
C PHE A 488 10.59 -10.38 3.34
N ALA A 489 9.26 -10.44 3.32
CA ALA A 489 8.42 -9.35 3.84
C ALA A 489 7.14 -9.92 4.49
N PRO A 490 6.90 -9.69 5.80
CA PRO A 490 5.59 -9.93 6.40
C PRO A 490 4.57 -8.89 5.91
N CYS A 491 3.29 -9.28 5.85
CA CYS A 491 2.19 -8.35 5.55
C CYS A 491 1.76 -7.63 6.82
N THR A 492 2.06 -6.34 6.97
CA THR A 492 1.87 -5.58 8.23
C THR A 492 0.79 -4.51 8.12
N GLU A 493 -0.38 -4.87 7.61
CA GLU A 493 -1.48 -3.91 7.46
C GLU A 493 -2.01 -3.42 8.83
N HIS A 494 -2.49 -2.18 8.87
CA HIS A 494 -3.03 -1.57 10.07
C HIS A 494 -4.29 -2.31 10.55
N GLN A 495 -4.29 -2.72 11.82
CA GLN A 495 -5.41 -3.35 12.53
C GLN A 495 -5.91 -4.67 11.94
N ARG A 496 -5.36 -5.14 10.82
CA ARG A 496 -5.87 -6.32 10.11
C ARG A 496 -4.75 -7.32 9.93
N ILE A 497 -4.98 -8.56 10.36
CA ILE A 497 -4.10 -9.67 9.98
C ILE A 497 -4.37 -10.01 8.52
N GLU A 498 -3.33 -10.06 7.70
CA GLU A 498 -3.43 -10.34 6.25
C GLU A 498 -2.15 -11.03 5.72
N SER A 499 -2.12 -11.45 4.45
CA SER A 499 -0.97 -12.09 3.79
C SER A 499 -0.72 -11.54 2.38
N TYR A 500 0.53 -11.63 1.91
CA TYR A 500 0.91 -11.35 0.52
C TYR A 500 0.92 -12.59 -0.40
N ASP A 501 0.60 -13.79 0.12
CA ASP A 501 0.65 -15.05 -0.64
C ASP A 501 -0.16 -14.99 -1.94
N ASP A 502 -1.42 -14.53 -1.88
CA ASP A 502 -2.31 -14.42 -3.04
C ASP A 502 -1.75 -13.49 -4.12
N GLN A 503 -1.07 -12.41 -3.72
CA GLN A 503 -0.48 -11.47 -4.66
C GLN A 503 0.81 -12.02 -5.28
N LEU A 504 1.62 -12.74 -4.51
CA LEU A 504 2.80 -13.45 -5.02
C LEU A 504 2.42 -14.54 -6.02
N GLU A 505 1.33 -15.26 -5.78
CA GLU A 505 0.80 -16.25 -6.72
C GLU A 505 0.33 -15.58 -8.02
N LYS A 506 -0.43 -14.48 -7.94
CA LYS A 506 -0.87 -13.71 -9.13
C LYS A 506 0.29 -13.22 -9.98
N LEU A 507 1.40 -12.82 -9.36
CA LEU A 507 2.61 -12.36 -10.04
C LEU A 507 3.52 -13.52 -10.51
N GLY A 508 3.26 -14.76 -10.10
CA GLY A 508 4.20 -15.87 -10.31
C GLY A 508 5.54 -15.67 -9.59
N ALA A 509 5.56 -14.88 -8.51
CA ALA A 509 6.78 -14.36 -7.88
C ALA A 509 7.19 -15.10 -6.59
N GLN A 510 6.54 -16.21 -6.25
CA GLN A 510 6.83 -17.01 -5.04
C GLN A 510 8.29 -17.50 -4.96
N ALA A 511 8.98 -17.63 -6.10
CA ALA A 511 10.40 -17.97 -6.15
C ALA A 511 11.33 -16.81 -5.75
N PHE A 512 10.83 -15.58 -5.75
CA PHE A 512 11.62 -14.36 -5.58
C PHE A 512 11.41 -13.65 -4.24
N MET A 513 10.36 -13.98 -3.50
CA MET A 513 10.10 -13.42 -2.17
C MET A 513 9.29 -14.40 -1.32
N ALA A 514 9.71 -14.59 -0.07
CA ALA A 514 8.93 -15.25 0.97
C ALA A 514 8.12 -14.22 1.77
N THR A 515 7.00 -14.66 2.32
CA THR A 515 6.13 -13.81 3.16
C THR A 515 5.54 -14.61 4.32
N CYS A 516 4.89 -13.90 5.23
CA CYS A 516 4.02 -14.48 6.24
C CYS A 516 2.93 -13.49 6.64
N THR A 517 1.92 -14.02 7.33
CA THR A 517 0.84 -13.22 7.89
C THR A 517 1.34 -12.33 9.01
N GLY A 518 0.85 -11.10 9.10
CA GLY A 518 1.21 -10.18 10.17
C GLY A 518 0.20 -9.07 10.31
N MET A 519 0.52 -8.08 11.14
CA MET A 519 -0.20 -6.82 11.21
C MET A 519 0.69 -5.73 11.79
N GLU A 520 0.28 -4.47 11.60
CA GLU A 520 0.64 -3.38 12.49
C GLU A 520 -0.56 -3.04 13.39
N LEU A 521 -0.37 -3.10 14.71
CA LEU A 521 -1.35 -2.64 15.68
C LEU A 521 -1.05 -1.19 16.10
N THR A 522 -1.90 -0.27 15.63
CA THR A 522 -1.78 1.18 15.81
C THR A 522 -2.78 1.74 16.82
N GLY A 523 -2.30 2.05 18.02
CA GLY A 523 -3.07 2.61 19.13
C GLY A 523 -2.79 4.09 19.37
N SER A 524 -3.10 4.57 20.58
CA SER A 524 -2.70 5.91 21.06
C SER A 524 -1.92 5.78 22.38
N PRO A 525 -1.00 6.69 22.72
CA PRO A 525 -0.54 7.86 21.97
C PRO A 525 0.38 7.53 20.77
N LEU A 526 0.36 8.40 19.76
CA LEU A 526 1.24 8.32 18.58
C LEU A 526 2.46 9.23 18.74
N PRO A 527 3.64 8.85 18.20
CA PRO A 527 3.90 7.66 17.37
C PRO A 527 4.28 6.40 18.17
N LEU A 528 4.33 6.45 19.51
CA LEU A 528 4.85 5.36 20.34
C LEU A 528 4.04 4.06 20.24
N ASN A 529 2.71 4.16 20.12
CA ASN A 529 1.83 3.00 20.20
C ASN A 529 1.56 2.32 18.85
N HIS A 530 2.62 2.10 18.07
CA HIS A 530 2.62 1.33 16.83
C HIS A 530 3.50 0.09 17.01
N GLN A 531 2.95 -1.10 16.80
CA GLN A 531 3.72 -2.34 16.91
C GLN A 531 3.37 -3.32 15.80
N ASN A 532 4.40 -3.84 15.11
CA ASN A 532 4.22 -4.99 14.23
C ASN A 532 4.26 -6.29 15.03
N ALA A 533 3.51 -7.28 14.56
CA ALA A 533 3.73 -8.67 14.97
C ALA A 533 3.53 -9.66 13.83
N PHE A 534 4.42 -10.65 13.74
CA PHE A 534 4.36 -11.72 12.74
C PHE A 534 5.20 -12.95 13.16
N PRO A 535 4.80 -14.18 12.79
CA PRO A 535 3.53 -14.49 12.13
C PRO A 535 2.35 -14.43 13.10
N LEU A 536 1.14 -14.18 12.57
CA LEU A 536 -0.12 -14.23 13.33
C LEU A 536 -1.14 -15.16 12.67
N LYS A 537 -2.07 -15.74 13.45
CA LYS A 537 -3.12 -16.63 12.93
C LYS A 537 -4.17 -15.80 12.19
N TRP A 538 -4.14 -15.85 10.87
CA TRP A 538 -5.13 -15.16 10.03
C TRP A 538 -6.48 -15.87 10.04
N LYS A 539 -7.55 -15.10 10.26
CA LYS A 539 -8.96 -15.53 10.17
C LYS A 539 -9.68 -14.66 9.15
N PRO A 540 -9.62 -15.02 7.85
CA PRO A 540 -10.30 -14.28 6.78
C PRO A 540 -11.79 -14.05 7.10
N TYR A 541 -12.34 -12.94 6.61
CA TYR A 541 -13.76 -12.57 6.76
C TYR A 541 -14.24 -12.43 8.22
N SER A 542 -13.32 -12.21 9.16
CA SER A 542 -13.62 -11.78 10.52
C SER A 542 -13.14 -10.36 10.76
N GLN A 543 -13.70 -9.67 11.76
CA GLN A 543 -13.23 -8.34 12.13
C GLN A 543 -11.72 -8.36 12.35
N ASP A 544 -11.00 -7.40 11.76
CA ASP A 544 -9.56 -7.22 11.94
C ASP A 544 -8.72 -8.44 11.48
N GLY A 545 -9.27 -9.33 10.64
CA GLY A 545 -8.61 -10.58 10.23
C GLY A 545 -8.36 -11.54 11.40
N GLY A 546 -9.07 -11.35 12.52
CA GLY A 546 -8.85 -12.06 13.78
C GLY A 546 -7.85 -11.39 14.71
N GLY A 547 -7.43 -10.15 14.43
CA GLY A 547 -6.47 -9.40 15.23
C GLY A 547 -7.00 -8.88 16.58
N PRO A 548 -6.09 -8.52 17.50
CA PRO A 548 -6.45 -7.91 18.78
C PRO A 548 -6.92 -6.46 18.65
N LYS A 549 -7.73 -6.02 19.62
CA LYS A 549 -8.12 -4.60 19.74
C LYS A 549 -6.96 -3.74 20.25
N THR A 550 -7.00 -2.45 19.93
CA THR A 550 -6.05 -1.44 20.45
C THR A 550 -6.26 -1.14 21.95
N SER A 551 -5.28 -0.48 22.58
CA SER A 551 -5.40 0.12 23.91
C SER A 551 -4.75 1.51 23.92
N SER A 552 -5.28 2.45 24.70
CA SER A 552 -4.63 3.76 24.91
C SER A 552 -3.43 3.68 25.86
N ASN A 553 -3.19 2.53 26.50
CA ASN A 553 -1.99 2.25 27.26
C ASN A 553 -1.05 1.39 26.40
N PRO A 554 0.10 1.92 25.95
CA PRO A 554 1.06 1.19 25.12
C PRO A 554 1.54 -0.13 25.74
N VAL A 555 1.74 -0.17 27.07
CA VAL A 555 2.18 -1.39 27.77
C VAL A 555 1.10 -2.47 27.68
N THR A 556 -0.17 -2.10 27.89
CA THR A 556 -1.29 -3.04 27.75
C THR A 556 -1.44 -3.54 26.32
N GLN A 557 -1.21 -2.68 25.32
CA GLN A 557 -1.32 -3.03 23.92
C GLN A 557 -0.24 -4.05 23.51
N ILE A 558 1.03 -3.73 23.75
CA ILE A 558 2.13 -4.61 23.35
C ILE A 558 2.11 -5.94 24.10
N ALA A 559 1.78 -5.93 25.39
CA ALA A 559 1.63 -7.17 26.17
C ALA A 559 0.51 -8.07 25.61
N ARG A 560 -0.62 -7.47 25.19
CA ARG A 560 -1.71 -8.21 24.54
C ARG A 560 -1.27 -8.80 23.21
N LEU A 561 -0.53 -8.03 22.40
CA LEU A 561 -0.07 -8.45 21.08
C LEU A 561 0.94 -9.60 21.19
N ALA A 562 1.92 -9.48 22.10
CA ALA A 562 2.91 -10.52 22.37
C ALA A 562 2.24 -11.85 22.80
N MET A 563 1.24 -11.77 23.69
CA MET A 563 0.50 -12.93 24.19
C MET A 563 -0.65 -13.39 23.26
N TRP A 564 -0.86 -12.72 22.11
CA TRP A 564 -1.94 -13.08 21.19
C TRP A 564 -1.76 -14.49 20.62
N ASP A 565 -2.80 -15.08 20.05
CA ASP A 565 -2.72 -16.41 19.42
C ASP A 565 -2.10 -17.50 20.30
N ASP A 566 -2.57 -17.58 21.55
CA ASP A 566 -2.16 -18.58 22.55
C ASP A 566 -0.66 -18.53 22.92
N ASN A 567 -0.09 -17.32 23.02
CA ASN A 567 1.35 -17.10 23.27
C ASN A 567 2.25 -17.82 22.24
N SER A 568 1.84 -17.83 20.97
CA SER A 568 2.65 -18.39 19.88
C SER A 568 3.97 -17.64 19.68
N ASP A 569 5.00 -18.35 19.23
CA ASP A 569 6.27 -17.74 18.83
C ASP A 569 6.05 -16.77 17.65
N LYS A 570 6.49 -15.52 17.82
CA LYS A 570 6.38 -14.44 16.82
C LYS A 570 7.38 -13.34 17.16
N LEU A 571 7.71 -12.54 16.16
CA LEU A 571 8.39 -11.27 16.38
C LEU A 571 7.38 -10.20 16.78
N VAL A 572 7.68 -9.43 17.82
CA VAL A 572 7.00 -8.20 18.21
C VAL A 572 7.97 -7.04 18.04
N GLN A 573 7.67 -6.14 17.09
CA GLN A 573 8.49 -4.98 16.78
C GLN A 573 7.79 -3.71 17.26
N THR A 574 8.52 -2.82 17.95
CA THR A 574 8.03 -1.45 18.19
C THR A 574 8.44 -0.53 17.03
N ASN A 575 7.46 0.08 16.38
CA ASN A 575 7.69 0.87 15.17
C ASN A 575 7.96 2.34 15.50
N HIS A 576 8.95 2.89 14.79
CA HIS A 576 9.40 4.27 14.81
C HIS A 576 9.19 5.01 16.15
N PRO A 577 9.62 4.46 17.30
CA PRO A 577 9.27 4.99 18.61
C PRO A 577 9.89 6.36 18.87
N ASN A 578 9.23 7.16 19.70
CA ASN A 578 9.93 8.20 20.46
C ASN A 578 10.60 7.50 21.65
N VAL A 579 11.90 7.20 21.52
CA VAL A 579 12.64 6.41 22.52
C VAL A 579 12.66 7.10 23.89
N ARG A 580 12.72 8.45 23.92
CA ARG A 580 12.63 9.20 25.17
C ARG A 580 11.28 9.00 25.85
N GLN A 581 10.19 9.00 25.08
CA GLN A 581 8.86 8.71 25.62
C GLN A 581 8.74 7.29 26.15
N LEU A 582 9.39 6.35 25.47
CA LEU A 582 9.42 4.95 25.83
C LEU A 582 10.11 4.72 27.19
N VAL A 583 11.24 5.38 27.48
CA VAL A 583 12.10 5.00 28.63
C VAL A 583 12.28 6.06 29.70
N GLU A 584 11.96 7.33 29.43
CA GLU A 584 12.31 8.46 30.31
C GLU A 584 11.10 9.32 30.67
N ASP A 585 10.39 9.87 29.67
CA ASP A 585 9.48 11.01 29.81
C ASP A 585 8.16 10.73 29.06
N ARG A 586 7.20 10.13 29.76
CA ARG A 586 5.97 9.56 29.20
C ARG A 586 5.06 10.60 28.55
N ASP A 587 4.91 11.77 29.17
CA ASP A 587 4.00 12.84 28.74
C ASP A 587 4.71 13.97 27.97
N LEU A 588 6.03 13.86 27.82
CA LEU A 588 6.88 14.78 27.08
C LEU A 588 6.89 16.19 27.67
N ASP A 589 6.69 16.31 28.99
CA ASP A 589 6.69 17.58 29.72
C ASP A 589 8.12 18.07 30.07
N GLY A 590 9.13 17.23 29.82
CA GLY A 590 10.53 17.48 30.10
C GLY A 590 11.02 16.92 31.44
N ASN A 591 10.14 16.38 32.28
CA ASN A 591 10.44 15.79 33.58
C ASN A 591 10.44 14.25 33.47
N PRO A 592 11.54 13.57 33.81
CA PRO A 592 11.57 12.12 33.79
C PRO A 592 10.56 11.50 34.77
N ASP A 593 9.65 10.67 34.26
CA ASP A 593 8.65 9.93 35.03
C ASP A 593 8.72 8.41 34.80
N GLY A 594 9.74 7.94 34.08
CA GLY A 594 10.02 6.54 33.79
C GLY A 594 9.42 6.04 32.47
N GLY A 595 8.75 6.92 31.71
CA GLY A 595 8.22 6.60 30.39
C GLY A 595 7.22 5.43 30.41
N PHE A 596 7.20 4.68 29.32
CA PHE A 596 6.50 3.40 29.18
C PHE A 596 7.46 2.21 29.23
N ALA A 597 8.50 2.25 30.07
CA ALA A 597 9.65 1.34 30.00
C ALA A 597 9.29 -0.16 30.09
N LYS A 598 8.12 -0.53 30.65
CA LYS A 598 7.62 -1.91 30.64
C LYS A 598 7.29 -2.47 29.26
N MET A 599 7.15 -1.63 28.24
CA MET A 599 7.04 -2.12 26.85
C MET A 599 8.26 -2.93 26.44
N LEU A 600 9.44 -2.63 27.01
CA LEU A 600 10.69 -3.35 26.72
C LEU A 600 10.63 -4.83 27.10
N ASP A 601 9.71 -5.23 27.98
CA ASP A 601 9.55 -6.63 28.42
C ASP A 601 8.80 -7.48 27.37
N PHE A 602 8.23 -6.87 26.33
CA PHE A 602 7.35 -7.51 25.35
C PHE A 602 7.75 -7.28 23.89
N MET A 603 8.80 -6.51 23.62
CA MET A 603 9.29 -6.28 22.27
C MET A 603 10.57 -7.07 22.03
N ASP A 604 10.69 -7.62 20.84
CA ASP A 604 11.86 -8.35 20.39
C ASP A 604 12.83 -7.44 19.66
N VAL A 605 12.31 -6.48 18.88
CA VAL A 605 13.11 -5.52 18.12
C VAL A 605 12.46 -4.13 18.12
N MET A 606 13.24 -3.10 17.77
CA MET A 606 12.72 -1.74 17.63
C MET A 606 13.27 -1.04 16.39
N GLU A 607 12.46 -0.19 15.76
CA GLU A 607 12.95 0.62 14.65
C GLU A 607 13.86 1.77 15.13
N VAL A 608 14.99 1.92 14.45
CA VAL A 608 15.99 2.95 14.75
C VAL A 608 16.25 3.91 13.57
N HIS A 609 15.38 3.90 12.56
CA HIS A 609 15.45 4.80 11.41
C HIS A 609 15.44 6.29 11.84
N PRO A 610 16.27 7.17 11.22
CA PRO A 610 17.18 6.92 10.08
C PRO A 610 18.54 6.32 10.48
N PRO A 611 19.13 5.39 9.69
CA PRO A 611 20.47 4.86 9.99
C PRO A 611 21.61 5.89 9.81
N GLU A 612 21.49 6.84 8.88
CA GLU A 612 22.51 7.90 8.65
C GLU A 612 22.71 8.83 9.85
N ASN A 613 21.74 8.84 10.76
CA ASN A 613 21.75 9.66 11.94
C ASN A 613 22.73 9.17 13.03
N ILE A 614 23.37 8.00 12.86
CA ILE A 614 24.42 7.51 13.78
C ILE A 614 25.68 8.39 13.74
N PHE A 615 25.90 9.09 12.62
CA PHE A 615 27.04 9.96 12.41
C PHE A 615 26.86 11.39 12.97
N MET A 616 25.70 11.69 13.58
CA MET A 616 25.40 13.02 14.09
C MET A 616 26.00 13.26 15.47
N THR A 617 26.41 14.50 15.73
CA THR A 617 26.76 14.96 17.08
C THR A 617 25.53 15.32 17.91
N SER A 618 25.71 15.45 19.22
CA SER A 618 24.65 15.91 20.13
C SER A 618 24.16 17.32 19.79
N GLU A 619 25.04 18.20 19.31
CA GLU A 619 24.70 19.55 18.86
C GLU A 619 23.85 19.52 17.59
N GLU A 620 24.18 18.66 16.63
CA GLU A 620 23.41 18.48 15.40
C GLU A 620 22.01 17.95 15.68
N VAL A 621 21.88 16.99 16.61
CA VAL A 621 20.57 16.48 17.06
C VAL A 621 19.74 17.57 17.71
N LYS A 622 20.33 18.41 18.57
CA LYS A 622 19.64 19.56 19.19
C LYS A 622 19.18 20.59 18.14
N ALA A 623 19.89 20.71 17.02
CA ALA A 623 19.54 21.61 15.93
C ALA A 623 18.44 21.04 15.01
N MET A 624 18.08 19.76 15.13
CA MET A 624 17.00 19.17 14.34
C MET A 624 15.65 19.85 14.65
N LYS A 625 14.82 20.00 13.62
CA LYS A 625 13.44 20.48 13.79
C LYS A 625 12.60 19.57 14.69
N ARG A 626 12.90 18.27 14.71
CA ARG A 626 12.22 17.25 15.50
C ARG A 626 13.24 16.29 16.12
N PRO A 627 13.91 16.66 17.22
CA PRO A 627 14.95 15.83 17.83
C PRO A 627 14.45 14.43 18.23
N GLY A 628 13.17 14.30 18.65
CA GLY A 628 12.56 12.99 18.97
C GLY A 628 12.41 12.01 17.80
N THR A 629 12.77 12.41 16.56
CA THR A 629 12.85 11.51 15.40
C THR A 629 14.25 10.89 15.22
N GLN A 630 15.24 11.33 16.01
CA GLN A 630 16.51 10.64 16.16
C GLN A 630 16.34 9.45 17.09
N ARG A 631 16.51 8.23 16.57
CA ARG A 631 16.27 6.98 17.29
C ARG A 631 17.52 6.18 17.59
N ILE A 632 18.55 6.31 16.75
CA ILE A 632 19.72 5.44 16.82
C ILE A 632 20.64 5.80 17.99
N LEU A 633 20.84 7.09 18.31
CA LEU A 633 21.65 7.47 19.48
C LEU A 633 20.95 7.07 20.79
N PRO A 634 19.64 7.36 21.01
CA PRO A 634 18.93 6.83 22.19
C PRO A 634 18.89 5.30 22.27
N TRP A 635 18.84 4.60 21.14
CA TRP A 635 18.96 3.14 21.12
C TRP A 635 20.34 2.67 21.60
N MET A 636 21.44 3.33 21.20
CA MET A 636 22.76 3.00 21.74
C MET A 636 22.86 3.25 23.26
N GLU A 637 22.19 4.28 23.79
CA GLU A 637 22.07 4.50 25.24
C GLU A 637 21.26 3.39 25.93
N LEU A 638 20.20 2.89 25.28
CA LEU A 638 19.45 1.74 25.76
C LEU A 638 20.36 0.49 25.85
N LEU A 639 21.16 0.22 24.81
CA LEU A 639 22.14 -0.87 24.83
C LEU A 639 23.18 -0.71 25.95
N LYS A 640 23.71 0.51 26.15
CA LYS A 640 24.65 0.83 27.25
C LYS A 640 24.05 0.56 28.64
N SER A 641 22.73 0.72 28.80
CA SER A 641 22.03 0.42 30.06
C SER A 641 21.84 -1.08 30.34
N GLY A 642 22.27 -1.96 29.42
CA GLY A 642 22.11 -3.41 29.50
C GLY A 642 20.80 -3.92 28.89
N ARG A 643 19.97 -3.05 28.30
CA ARG A 643 18.75 -3.41 27.57
C ARG A 643 19.11 -3.74 26.12
N ARG A 644 19.28 -5.03 25.81
CA ARG A 644 19.79 -5.53 24.52
C ARG A 644 18.70 -5.75 23.47
N ILE A 645 17.94 -4.71 23.12
CA ILE A 645 16.91 -4.80 22.07
C ILE A 645 17.57 -4.51 20.72
N PRO A 646 17.57 -5.46 19.76
CA PRO A 646 18.10 -5.22 18.43
C PRO A 646 17.38 -4.09 17.68
N GLY A 647 18.15 -3.35 16.89
CA GLY A 647 17.66 -2.31 15.99
C GLY A 647 17.29 -2.88 14.63
N VAL A 648 16.21 -2.39 14.04
CA VAL A 648 15.81 -2.63 12.65
C VAL A 648 15.47 -1.31 11.95
N VAL A 649 15.35 -1.31 10.62
CA VAL A 649 14.92 -0.14 9.84
C VAL A 649 13.91 -0.56 8.79
N ASN A 650 12.84 0.22 8.61
CA ASN A 650 11.82 -0.08 7.61
C ASN A 650 11.29 1.20 7.00
N THR A 651 10.70 1.08 5.81
CA THR A 651 10.23 2.21 5.02
C THR A 651 8.94 2.83 5.53
N ASP A 652 8.07 2.05 6.18
CA ASP A 652 6.69 2.45 6.49
C ASP A 652 6.01 2.99 5.21
N ALA A 653 6.13 2.20 4.13
CA ALA A 653 5.74 2.65 2.82
C ALA A 653 4.22 2.56 2.63
N HIS A 654 3.60 3.70 2.26
CA HIS A 654 2.18 3.80 1.90
C HIS A 654 1.90 3.89 0.40
N TYR A 655 2.93 4.02 -0.44
CA TYR A 655 2.82 4.17 -1.90
C TYR A 655 3.72 3.20 -2.66
N ASN A 656 3.36 2.88 -3.90
CA ASN A 656 4.07 1.91 -4.74
C ASN A 656 5.17 2.57 -5.60
N TRP A 657 5.13 3.89 -5.81
CA TRP A 657 6.16 4.59 -6.60
C TRP A 657 7.45 4.84 -5.80
N ASN A 658 8.42 3.92 -5.93
CA ASN A 658 9.67 3.89 -5.17
C ASN A 658 9.45 3.88 -3.64
N GLY A 659 8.32 3.36 -3.16
CA GLY A 659 7.98 3.42 -1.73
C GLY A 659 8.84 2.48 -0.89
N SER A 660 9.06 1.26 -1.37
CA SER A 660 9.89 0.23 -0.72
C SER A 660 11.23 0.03 -1.43
N GLY A 661 12.15 -0.65 -0.75
CA GLY A 661 13.45 -1.08 -1.30
C GLY A 661 14.64 -0.15 -1.05
N TRP A 662 14.42 1.16 -0.85
CA TRP A 662 15.52 2.10 -0.55
C TRP A 662 16.04 2.00 0.88
N LEU A 663 15.33 1.30 1.76
CA LEU A 663 15.69 1.01 3.15
C LEU A 663 15.33 -0.45 3.42
N ARG A 664 16.20 -1.18 4.09
CA ARG A 664 16.09 -2.64 4.25
C ARG A 664 16.93 -3.16 5.41
N ASN A 665 16.62 -4.37 5.83
CA ASN A 665 17.39 -5.16 6.77
C ASN A 665 18.05 -6.34 6.04
N TRP A 666 19.33 -6.59 6.28
CA TRP A 666 19.97 -7.85 5.92
C TRP A 666 19.93 -8.77 7.11
N VAL A 667 19.14 -9.84 7.04
CA VAL A 667 18.96 -10.82 8.12
C VAL A 667 19.81 -12.04 7.82
N ARG A 668 20.60 -12.51 8.80
CA ARG A 668 21.41 -13.72 8.63
C ARG A 668 20.50 -14.92 8.42
N SER A 669 20.85 -15.80 7.49
CA SER A 669 20.00 -16.90 7.06
C SER A 669 20.82 -18.14 6.69
N SER A 670 20.21 -19.32 6.84
CA SER A 670 20.75 -20.59 6.33
C SER A 670 20.65 -20.72 4.80
N THR A 671 19.93 -19.82 4.13
CA THR A 671 19.69 -19.79 2.68
C THR A 671 19.58 -18.35 2.18
N ASP A 672 20.02 -18.09 0.95
CA ASP A 672 19.76 -16.85 0.20
C ASP A 672 18.74 -17.06 -0.94
N GLU A 673 18.16 -18.27 -1.04
CA GLU A 673 17.05 -18.57 -1.95
C GLU A 673 15.69 -18.25 -1.29
N PRO A 674 14.89 -17.30 -1.81
CA PRO A 674 13.63 -16.87 -1.18
C PRO A 674 12.65 -18.00 -0.92
N ALA A 675 12.47 -18.92 -1.87
CA ALA A 675 11.55 -20.06 -1.74
C ALA A 675 11.91 -21.04 -0.60
N LYS A 676 13.12 -20.96 -0.04
CA LYS A 676 13.58 -21.81 1.07
C LYS A 676 13.58 -21.07 2.42
N ILE A 677 13.27 -19.77 2.44
CA ILE A 677 13.22 -18.98 3.66
C ILE A 677 12.12 -19.51 4.58
N ARG A 678 12.44 -19.66 5.86
CA ARG A 678 11.50 -20.07 6.89
C ARG A 678 11.24 -18.90 7.84
N THR A 679 9.98 -18.54 8.01
CA THR A 679 9.56 -17.46 8.91
C THR A 679 10.10 -17.63 10.33
N ALA A 680 10.06 -18.84 10.87
CA ALA A 680 10.58 -19.12 12.21
C ALA A 680 12.09 -18.85 12.34
N GLU A 681 12.87 -19.07 11.27
CA GLU A 681 14.28 -18.67 11.26
C GLU A 681 14.41 -17.16 11.21
N MET A 682 13.60 -16.45 10.42
CA MET A 682 13.64 -14.98 10.38
C MET A 682 13.36 -14.37 11.75
N VAL A 683 12.33 -14.85 12.45
CA VAL A 683 12.00 -14.44 13.82
C VAL A 683 13.19 -14.66 14.76
N ASP A 684 13.74 -15.88 14.82
CA ASP A 684 14.89 -16.23 15.67
C ASP A 684 16.13 -15.35 15.41
N ARG A 685 16.40 -15.04 14.13
CA ARG A 685 17.56 -14.24 13.72
C ARG A 685 17.38 -12.76 14.04
N LEU A 686 16.16 -12.24 13.91
CA LEU A 686 15.78 -10.87 14.27
C LEU A 686 15.88 -10.67 15.79
N GLU A 687 15.32 -11.59 16.59
CA GLU A 687 15.40 -11.59 18.06
C GLU A 687 16.84 -11.60 18.57
N LYS A 688 17.73 -12.34 17.89
CA LYS A 688 19.16 -12.40 18.22
C LYS A 688 19.96 -11.20 17.70
N GLY A 689 19.33 -10.27 16.99
CA GLY A 689 20.01 -9.11 16.40
C GLY A 689 21.04 -9.47 15.33
N GLN A 690 20.86 -10.59 14.63
CA GLN A 690 21.71 -10.99 13.51
C GLN A 690 21.29 -10.25 12.22
N VAL A 691 21.27 -8.91 12.31
CA VAL A 691 20.63 -8.01 11.35
C VAL A 691 21.49 -6.77 11.07
N ILE A 692 21.57 -6.37 9.81
CA ILE A 692 22.24 -5.13 9.37
C ILE A 692 21.23 -4.21 8.75
N MET A 693 21.22 -2.95 9.18
CA MET A 693 20.31 -1.91 8.72
C MET A 693 20.96 -1.14 7.57
N SER A 694 20.28 -1.02 6.42
CA SER A 694 20.91 -0.48 5.21
C SER A 694 19.96 0.30 4.33
N THR A 695 20.49 1.30 3.61
CA THR A 695 19.81 1.94 2.46
C THR A 695 20.27 1.41 1.11
N GLY A 696 21.11 0.38 1.10
CA GLY A 696 21.68 -0.21 -0.11
C GLY A 696 22.95 -1.01 0.17
N PRO A 697 24.03 -0.40 0.71
CA PRO A 697 25.30 -1.09 0.92
C PRO A 697 25.15 -2.36 1.77
N PHE A 698 25.84 -3.43 1.38
CA PHE A 698 25.91 -4.64 2.17
C PHE A 698 27.20 -4.64 2.98
N MET A 699 27.14 -5.08 4.24
CA MET A 699 28.29 -5.12 5.14
C MET A 699 28.36 -6.49 5.83
N THR A 700 29.56 -6.94 6.16
CA THR A 700 29.76 -8.01 7.15
C THR A 700 30.70 -7.52 8.23
N VAL A 701 30.40 -7.85 9.48
CA VAL A 701 31.20 -7.49 10.64
C VAL A 701 31.46 -8.73 11.46
N GLN A 702 32.73 -8.99 11.77
CA GLN A 702 33.15 -10.09 12.62
C GLN A 702 34.18 -9.63 13.66
N LEU A 703 34.07 -10.14 14.89
CA LEU A 703 35.06 -9.95 15.93
C LEU A 703 35.99 -11.16 15.99
N HIS A 704 37.26 -10.94 15.67
CA HIS A 704 38.32 -11.92 15.85
C HIS A 704 39.02 -11.68 17.18
N HIS A 705 39.26 -12.75 17.92
CA HIS A 705 40.02 -12.70 19.16
C HIS A 705 40.78 -14.02 19.38
N PRO A 706 42.04 -14.02 19.86
CA PRO A 706 42.81 -15.25 20.08
C PRO A 706 42.15 -16.27 21.02
N GLY A 707 41.31 -15.80 21.93
CA GLY A 707 40.54 -16.63 22.86
C GLY A 707 39.24 -17.23 22.28
N LEU A 708 38.90 -16.97 21.02
CA LEU A 708 37.73 -17.54 20.35
C LEU A 708 38.13 -18.62 19.36
N GLU A 709 37.39 -19.73 19.35
CA GLU A 709 37.57 -20.81 18.36
C GLU A 709 37.14 -20.39 16.95
N ALA A 710 36.15 -19.49 16.86
CA ALA A 710 35.65 -18.91 15.62
C ALA A 710 35.33 -17.41 15.83
N PRO A 711 35.38 -16.58 14.78
CA PRO A 711 35.01 -15.17 14.88
C PRO A 711 33.55 -15.01 15.33
N ALA A 712 33.30 -14.07 16.23
CA ALA A 712 31.93 -13.72 16.63
C ALA A 712 31.29 -12.85 15.55
N ALA A 713 30.01 -13.07 15.25
CA ALA A 713 29.23 -12.26 14.33
C ALA A 713 28.33 -11.28 15.08
N ILE A 714 27.72 -10.36 14.33
CA ILE A 714 26.68 -9.45 14.88
C ILE A 714 25.56 -10.25 15.56
N GLY A 715 25.05 -9.73 16.67
CA GLY A 715 24.08 -10.41 17.52
C GLY A 715 24.68 -11.41 18.51
N ASP A 716 25.91 -11.90 18.29
CA ASP A 716 26.54 -12.84 19.20
C ASP A 716 26.94 -12.16 20.52
N SER A 717 26.96 -12.95 21.59
CA SER A 717 27.56 -12.59 22.88
C SER A 717 28.74 -13.51 23.16
N VAL A 718 29.93 -12.93 23.33
CA VAL A 718 31.16 -13.68 23.57
C VAL A 718 31.86 -13.24 24.85
N THR A 719 32.63 -14.16 25.44
CA THR A 719 33.40 -13.90 26.66
C THR A 719 34.88 -13.99 26.39
N VAL A 720 35.57 -12.84 26.35
CA VAL A 720 37.01 -12.72 26.08
C VAL A 720 37.63 -11.60 26.93
N ASP A 721 38.95 -11.64 27.12
CA ASP A 721 39.67 -10.44 27.55
C ASP A 721 39.71 -9.42 26.40
N GLY A 722 39.71 -8.13 26.73
CA GLY A 722 39.57 -7.08 25.72
C GLY A 722 40.82 -6.81 24.86
N ALA A 723 41.93 -7.49 25.12
CA ALA A 723 43.22 -7.24 24.50
C ALA A 723 43.43 -8.10 23.24
N GLY A 724 43.80 -7.48 22.11
CA GLY A 724 44.11 -8.22 20.88
C GLY A 724 42.89 -8.54 20.00
N ALA A 725 41.72 -7.99 20.34
CA ALA A 725 40.53 -8.04 19.51
C ALA A 725 40.72 -7.27 18.19
N LYS A 726 40.17 -7.82 17.10
CA LYS A 726 40.14 -7.17 15.78
C LYS A 726 38.74 -7.26 15.19
N VAL A 727 38.23 -6.15 14.68
CA VAL A 727 36.98 -6.11 13.94
C VAL A 727 37.30 -6.23 12.46
N ALA A 728 36.88 -7.33 11.83
CA ALA A 728 36.92 -7.51 10.39
C ALA A 728 35.66 -6.90 9.78
N ILE A 729 35.83 -5.98 8.84
CA ILE A 729 34.74 -5.21 8.21
C ILE A 729 34.91 -5.31 6.71
N LYS A 730 33.86 -5.78 6.03
CA LYS A 730 33.77 -5.78 4.57
C LYS A 730 32.50 -5.05 4.15
N VAL A 731 32.61 -4.12 3.22
CA VAL A 731 31.48 -3.37 2.65
C VAL A 731 31.48 -3.52 1.13
N GLN A 732 30.32 -3.86 0.57
CA GLN A 732 30.09 -4.06 -0.85
C GLN A 732 28.97 -3.18 -1.37
N CYS A 733 29.15 -2.64 -2.57
CA CYS A 733 28.14 -1.84 -3.27
C CYS A 733 28.10 -2.19 -4.76
N ALA A 734 26.90 -2.15 -5.34
CA ALA A 734 26.69 -2.17 -6.79
C ALA A 734 27.17 -0.87 -7.46
N ASN A 735 27.20 -0.85 -8.79
CA ASN A 735 27.74 0.25 -9.62
C ASN A 735 27.03 1.61 -9.48
N TRP A 736 25.89 1.67 -8.81
CA TRP A 736 25.06 2.87 -8.70
C TRP A 736 25.15 3.55 -7.32
N MET A 737 25.97 3.03 -6.41
CA MET A 737 26.21 3.63 -5.09
C MET A 737 27.66 3.41 -4.62
N ASP A 738 28.11 4.18 -3.62
CA ASP A 738 29.43 4.05 -3.02
C ASP A 738 29.41 4.45 -1.53
N VAL A 739 30.43 4.02 -0.78
CA VAL A 739 30.72 4.49 0.58
C VAL A 739 32.12 5.08 0.64
N ASN A 740 32.32 6.08 1.50
CA ASN A 740 33.60 6.78 1.62
C ASN A 740 34.04 7.05 3.07
N ARG A 741 33.25 6.60 4.05
CA ARG A 741 33.54 6.70 5.49
C ARG A 741 33.07 5.43 6.20
N VAL A 742 33.91 4.89 7.08
CA VAL A 742 33.63 3.73 7.95
C VAL A 742 34.05 4.07 9.37
N GLU A 743 33.19 3.80 10.34
CA GLU A 743 33.41 4.09 11.76
C GLU A 743 33.06 2.90 12.64
N VAL A 744 33.82 2.76 13.73
CA VAL A 744 33.63 1.74 14.76
C VAL A 744 33.22 2.45 16.05
N PHE A 745 32.16 1.94 16.67
CA PHE A 745 31.62 2.44 17.93
C PHE A 745 31.80 1.36 18.99
N VAL A 746 32.37 1.72 20.13
CA VAL A 746 32.51 0.84 21.30
C VAL A 746 31.68 1.45 22.42
N ASN A 747 30.71 0.69 22.93
CA ASN A 747 29.73 1.19 23.89
C ASN A 747 29.12 2.51 23.41
N GLY A 748 28.60 2.56 22.19
CA GLY A 748 27.96 3.75 21.60
C GLY A 748 28.86 4.97 21.35
N GLU A 749 30.14 4.92 21.70
CA GLU A 749 31.10 6.00 21.46
C GLU A 749 31.94 5.71 20.22
N MET A 750 31.98 6.65 19.26
CA MET A 750 32.82 6.56 18.07
C MET A 750 34.30 6.56 18.44
N GLN A 751 35.08 5.62 17.89
CA GLN A 751 36.52 5.49 18.14
C GLN A 751 37.33 6.25 17.05
N PRO A 752 37.89 7.44 17.32
CA PRO A 752 38.48 8.30 16.30
C PRO A 752 39.67 7.68 15.57
N GLU A 753 40.46 6.87 16.27
CA GLU A 753 41.62 6.15 15.73
C GLU A 753 41.24 5.02 14.77
N LEU A 754 39.99 4.55 14.83
CA LEU A 754 39.43 3.52 13.94
C LEU A 754 38.59 4.12 12.80
N SER A 755 38.30 5.43 12.84
CA SER A 755 37.61 6.10 11.74
C SER A 755 38.46 6.05 10.47
N ARG A 756 37.85 5.61 9.37
CA ARG A 756 38.47 5.54 8.04
C ARG A 756 37.64 6.36 7.08
N THR A 757 38.30 7.21 6.31
CA THR A 757 37.66 7.93 5.19
C THR A 757 38.51 7.75 3.94
N ARG A 758 37.87 7.72 2.76
CA ARG A 758 38.59 7.66 1.48
C ARG A 758 39.55 8.84 1.31
N LYS A 759 39.27 9.98 1.95
CA LYS A 759 40.13 11.18 1.93
C LYS A 759 41.41 11.00 2.74
N THR A 760 41.34 10.40 3.93
CA THR A 760 42.49 10.27 4.85
C THR A 760 43.19 8.92 4.75
N HIS A 761 42.49 7.89 4.27
CA HIS A 761 42.96 6.50 4.14
C HIS A 761 42.58 5.93 2.77
N PRO A 762 43.00 6.55 1.65
CA PRO A 762 42.56 6.15 0.31
C PRO A 762 42.88 4.69 -0.04
N GLN A 763 43.97 4.14 0.50
CA GLN A 763 44.37 2.74 0.28
C GLN A 763 43.44 1.72 0.94
N ASP A 764 42.63 2.12 1.93
CA ASP A 764 41.70 1.22 2.62
C ASP A 764 40.40 1.03 1.81
N PHE A 765 40.18 1.86 0.77
CA PHE A 765 38.95 1.86 -0.02
C PHE A 765 39.17 1.42 -1.47
N GLY A 766 38.34 0.46 -1.93
CA GLY A 766 38.32 -0.03 -3.30
C GLY A 766 37.48 0.83 -4.25
N ASN A 767 37.67 0.61 -5.56
CA ASN A 767 36.84 1.20 -6.63
C ASN A 767 35.89 0.19 -7.29
N GLY A 768 36.08 -1.11 -7.03
CA GLY A 768 35.22 -2.19 -7.52
C GLY A 768 33.98 -2.38 -6.65
N VAL A 769 33.45 -3.60 -6.61
CA VAL A 769 32.29 -3.97 -5.76
C VAL A 769 32.64 -3.83 -4.27
N VAL A 770 33.77 -4.42 -3.86
CA VAL A 770 34.29 -4.31 -2.49
C VAL A 770 34.82 -2.90 -2.28
N LYS A 771 34.12 -2.12 -1.46
CA LYS A 771 34.44 -0.73 -1.16
C LYS A 771 35.38 -0.59 0.02
N PHE A 772 35.30 -1.50 0.98
CA PHE A 772 36.14 -1.55 2.16
C PHE A 772 36.31 -3.01 2.60
N ASP A 773 37.51 -3.43 2.96
CA ASP A 773 37.83 -4.77 3.46
C ASP A 773 39.07 -4.69 4.36
N GLN A 774 38.85 -4.50 5.66
CA GLN A 774 39.92 -4.25 6.62
C GLN A 774 39.71 -4.98 7.94
N HIS A 775 40.82 -5.28 8.62
CA HIS A 775 40.84 -5.79 10.00
C HIS A 775 41.41 -4.72 10.92
N LEU A 776 40.55 -4.08 11.70
CA LEU A 776 40.93 -2.98 12.59
C LEU A 776 41.10 -3.50 14.01
N GLY A 777 42.26 -3.24 14.63
CA GLY A 777 42.47 -3.56 16.04
C GLY A 777 41.58 -2.69 16.93
N VAL A 778 40.82 -3.29 17.83
CA VAL A 778 39.89 -2.58 18.72
C VAL A 778 40.28 -2.82 20.18
N THR A 779 40.23 -1.77 20.99
CA THR A 779 40.39 -1.90 22.44
C THR A 779 39.01 -2.05 23.06
N LEU A 780 38.76 -3.19 23.70
CA LEU A 780 37.48 -3.46 24.34
C LEU A 780 37.60 -3.27 25.85
N PRO A 781 36.92 -2.29 26.45
CA PRO A 781 36.78 -2.24 27.90
C PRO A 781 35.86 -3.38 28.36
N GLY A 782 36.03 -3.84 29.60
CA GLY A 782 35.23 -4.86 30.32
C GLY A 782 33.99 -5.41 29.60
N GLU A 783 32.80 -5.15 30.16
CA GLU A 783 31.56 -5.37 29.41
C GLU A 783 31.44 -4.29 28.33
N SER A 784 31.34 -4.72 27.08
CA SER A 784 31.20 -3.81 25.96
C SER A 784 30.35 -4.35 24.82
N PHE A 785 29.99 -3.47 23.89
CA PHE A 785 29.47 -3.84 22.59
C PHE A 785 30.13 -3.05 21.48
N VAL A 786 30.21 -3.67 20.29
CA VAL A 786 30.81 -3.07 19.09
C VAL A 786 29.75 -2.92 18.01
N ILE A 787 29.60 -1.71 17.48
CA ILE A 787 28.79 -1.39 16.30
C ILE A 787 29.71 -0.83 15.21
N VAL A 788 29.43 -1.15 13.96
CA VAL A 788 30.12 -0.58 12.80
C VAL A 788 29.10 0.13 11.91
N ALA A 789 29.49 1.28 11.36
CA ALA A 789 28.69 1.99 10.38
C ALA A 789 29.55 2.43 9.19
N ALA A 790 28.97 2.42 8.00
CA ALA A 790 29.58 2.98 6.79
C ALA A 790 28.59 3.89 6.06
N ILE A 791 29.09 4.96 5.45
CA ILE A 791 28.29 5.95 4.73
C ILE A 791 29.01 6.48 3.50
N GLY A 792 28.25 6.74 2.44
CA GLY A 792 28.62 7.66 1.36
C GLY A 792 28.39 9.09 1.81
N GLU A 793 29.33 9.65 2.59
CA GLU A 793 29.22 11.01 3.09
C GLU A 793 29.17 11.98 1.89
N ARG A 794 28.11 12.81 1.84
CA ARG A 794 27.82 13.72 0.72
C ARG A 794 27.64 13.01 -0.63
N MET A 795 27.21 11.76 -0.60
CA MET A 795 26.77 10.98 -1.76
C MET A 795 25.27 10.71 -1.67
N GLU A 796 24.69 10.28 -2.78
CA GLU A 796 23.26 10.02 -2.93
C GLU A 796 23.06 8.65 -3.58
N LEU A 797 21.98 7.94 -3.23
CA LEU A 797 21.54 6.71 -3.92
C LEU A 797 21.19 6.99 -5.40
N GLY A 798 20.87 8.24 -5.72
CA GLY A 798 20.64 8.71 -7.07
C GLY A 798 19.34 8.18 -7.70
N ARG A 799 19.29 8.21 -9.03
CA ARG A 799 18.07 7.96 -9.81
C ARG A 799 17.55 6.52 -9.70
N VAL A 800 18.37 5.56 -9.28
CA VAL A 800 17.91 4.18 -9.05
C VAL A 800 16.81 4.15 -7.99
N MET A 801 16.84 5.01 -6.98
CA MET A 801 15.82 5.07 -5.91
C MET A 801 14.84 6.24 -6.07
N GLY A 802 14.65 6.72 -7.31
CA GLY A 802 13.70 7.78 -7.62
C GLY A 802 14.09 9.17 -7.09
N LYS A 803 13.26 10.18 -7.35
CA LYS A 803 13.58 11.59 -7.02
C LYS A 803 13.60 11.88 -5.52
N ARG A 804 12.76 11.19 -4.73
CA ARG A 804 12.57 11.43 -3.30
C ARG A 804 13.64 10.71 -2.48
N TYR A 805 13.68 9.38 -2.57
CA TYR A 805 14.57 8.55 -1.76
C TYR A 805 15.99 8.48 -2.33
N GLY A 806 16.17 8.74 -3.63
CA GLY A 806 17.48 8.88 -4.27
C GLY A 806 18.40 9.93 -3.62
N ARG A 807 17.85 10.94 -2.95
CA ARG A 807 18.63 11.98 -2.23
C ARG A 807 19.21 11.52 -0.89
N ARG A 808 18.82 10.34 -0.40
CA ARG A 808 19.37 9.76 0.82
C ARG A 808 20.81 9.27 0.55
N PRO A 809 21.70 9.33 1.54
CA PRO A 809 23.02 8.75 1.39
C PRO A 809 22.96 7.21 1.40
N PRO A 810 23.86 6.53 0.66
CA PRO A 810 24.12 5.11 0.90
C PRO A 810 24.69 4.94 2.31
N VAL A 811 24.05 4.15 3.15
CA VAL A 811 24.44 3.92 4.55
C VAL A 811 24.14 2.49 4.97
N VAL A 812 25.00 1.95 5.82
CA VAL A 812 24.82 0.63 6.43
C VAL A 812 25.33 0.65 7.88
N VAL A 813 24.57 0.06 8.80
CA VAL A 813 24.86 0.02 10.24
C VAL A 813 24.60 -1.40 10.77
N SER A 814 25.54 -1.95 11.53
CA SER A 814 25.37 -3.27 12.15
C SER A 814 24.56 -3.19 13.46
N ASN A 815 23.87 -4.28 13.81
CA ASN A 815 23.59 -4.55 15.21
C ASN A 815 24.89 -4.85 16.00
N PRO A 816 24.85 -4.79 17.35
CA PRO A 816 26.04 -4.97 18.18
C PRO A 816 26.58 -6.42 18.19
N ILE A 817 27.90 -6.55 18.33
CA ILE A 817 28.55 -7.74 18.90
C ILE A 817 28.77 -7.47 20.39
N PHE A 818 28.28 -8.31 21.28
CA PHE A 818 28.44 -8.13 22.72
C PHE A 818 29.66 -8.89 23.24
N VAL A 819 30.43 -8.22 24.09
CA VAL A 819 31.61 -8.78 24.74
C VAL A 819 31.45 -8.66 26.24
N THR A 820 31.58 -9.79 26.93
CA THR A 820 31.65 -9.85 28.39
C THR A 820 33.03 -10.29 28.82
N THR A 821 33.46 -9.88 30.02
CA THR A 821 34.70 -10.38 30.62
C THR A 821 34.39 -11.48 31.63
N ASN A 822 35.26 -12.50 31.72
CA ASN A 822 35.27 -13.41 32.86
C ASN A 822 35.43 -12.58 34.14
N LEU A 823 34.41 -12.55 35.00
CA LEU A 823 34.54 -12.05 36.37
C LEU A 823 35.66 -12.86 37.04
N LYS A 824 36.76 -12.20 37.39
CA LYS A 824 37.79 -12.78 38.25
C LYS A 824 37.39 -12.68 39.71
#